data_AF-A0A9P8HS56-F1
#
_entry.id   AF-A0A9P8HS56-F1
#
_cell.length_a   1.000
_cell.length_b   1.000
_cell.length_c   1.000
_cell.angle_alpha   90.00
_cell.angle_beta   90.00
_cell.angle_gamma   90.00
#
_symmetry.space_group_name_H-M   'P 1'
#
loop_
_entity.id
_entity.type
_entity.pdbx_description
1 polymer ?
#
loop_
_entity_poly.entity_id
_entity_poly.type
_entity_poly.pdbx_seq_one_letter_code
_entity_poly.pdbx_strand_id
1 'polypeptide(L)'
;MTTSTVELHTLVSASLGPEDCIDFYENPYTALGKLQDAVKRKSQQLESPISTENPADGDINGDINGVDWHEYDPPAALRKTPNVTSQILLDIVFTSIENVKTRVGEEQRLKKEAAEEAARRTAEQKQKAKGKEPYLPIFIPPEDPPAESSGTRVKNSKDLVMSGAVPDFVLLVPPGVPIKEERRRKFALRNLFQRSPEGGESSAAGRAREALQLKLETKIMSVDPKSADPKTLEAIAALKKTKLFRTADPNALVECVSCLDDVPVKDTVKVPCHSYCRDCFVRLVTAAVQNEQQWPPKCCLNQIPFKTVLKNIPDDLKKTFHERSSEWEIPVSERVYCHVPGCGVWIKPGKISLARRQARCERNHITCTICRGQAHGNNDCPQDQDLNLTNLLAEEEGWKHCYSCHALVEHKEACQHMTCRCGAQFCYVCGLRWRTCGCTMEQLHAIKQAAEARRGQRIINERTEAEELRDILAQIEEFERQEAWTREIERLENERLELERWQAEVEERLKMEQVRRQEVEIKYQQLREMLDELHELQQVMADSKQDEYARDLAAEAESAKKQFEERQQTERDNLDSLVQIKLRAREDKYDKEYAARADLERQLKEDYLAQLRDFWADKVDGEERVEASMLPLRQRMDLAYRTWQRWRDDQLHHYRTKLEDERTVKEELMYSARKRNDAAYVDKETDLARRMVAEKKWIQEVILERERLLVGMELRETEDDADSLFAAETNENNE
;
A
#
# COMPACT_ATOMS: atom_id res chain seq x y z
N MET A 1 -40.19 70.44 6.00
CA MET A 1 -41.58 70.88 6.29
C MET A 1 -42.45 69.63 6.43
N THR A 2 -43.62 69.77 7.08
CA THR A 2 -44.75 68.82 7.16
C THR A 2 -44.51 67.43 7.78
N THR A 3 -45.11 67.27 8.96
CA THR A 3 -45.37 66.08 9.78
C THR A 3 -46.63 65.31 9.34
N SER A 4 -46.72 63.99 9.65
CA SER A 4 -47.92 63.23 10.13
C SER A 4 -47.54 61.72 10.14
N THR A 5 -47.48 60.95 11.23
CA THR A 5 -48.57 60.36 12.08
C THR A 5 -49.66 59.64 11.25
N VAL A 6 -50.10 58.40 11.49
CA VAL A 6 -50.54 57.65 12.70
C VAL A 6 -50.31 56.13 12.39
N GLU A 7 -49.76 55.26 13.26
CA GLU A 7 -50.43 54.44 14.33
C GLU A 7 -51.60 53.54 13.81
N LEU A 8 -51.96 52.35 14.31
CA LEU A 8 -51.61 51.54 15.50
C LEU A 8 -52.18 50.11 15.30
N HIS A 9 -51.46 49.01 15.63
CA HIS A 9 -51.92 47.93 16.54
C HIS A 9 -51.07 46.64 16.53
N THR A 10 -50.70 46.26 17.76
CA THR A 10 -50.15 44.99 18.26
C THR A 10 -51.07 43.78 18.08
N LEU A 11 -50.49 42.58 18.08
CA LEU A 11 -50.92 41.46 18.95
C LEU A 11 -49.82 40.37 19.11
N VAL A 12 -49.31 40.29 20.35
CA VAL A 12 -48.82 39.08 21.08
C VAL A 12 -47.79 38.15 20.44
N SER A 13 -46.57 38.20 20.99
CA SER A 13 -45.59 37.12 20.95
C SER A 13 -46.05 35.94 21.83
N ALA A 14 -45.84 34.70 21.36
CA ALA A 14 -45.85 33.50 22.18
C ALA A 14 -44.43 32.92 22.23
N SER A 15 -43.95 32.60 23.44
CA SER A 15 -42.61 32.08 23.69
C SER A 15 -42.45 30.63 23.22
N LEU A 16 -41.30 30.30 22.62
CA LEU A 16 -40.77 28.94 22.53
C LEU A 16 -39.41 28.88 23.25
N GLY A 17 -39.12 27.73 23.83
CA GLY A 17 -38.00 27.51 24.76
C GLY A 17 -36.68 27.11 24.08
N PRO A 18 -35.63 26.83 24.88
CA PRO A 18 -34.26 26.69 24.39
C PRO A 18 -33.90 25.30 23.84
N GLU A 19 -34.82 24.60 23.16
CA GLU A 19 -34.60 23.26 22.60
C GLU A 19 -34.36 23.25 21.07
N ASP A 20 -34.54 24.39 20.38
CA ASP A 20 -34.43 24.51 18.91
C ASP A 20 -33.08 25.16 18.47
N CYS A 21 -31.96 24.71 19.04
CA CYS A 21 -30.61 25.18 18.64
C CYS A 21 -29.58 24.03 18.51
N ILE A 22 -29.97 22.98 17.81
CA ILE A 22 -29.06 21.99 17.22
C ILE A 22 -29.47 21.79 15.77
N ASP A 23 -28.70 22.36 14.84
CA ASP A 23 -28.47 21.91 13.44
C ASP A 23 -27.91 23.09 12.60
N PHE A 24 -26.61 23.37 12.78
CA PHE A 24 -25.87 24.30 11.92
C PHE A 24 -24.56 23.73 11.34
N TYR A 25 -24.29 22.44 11.58
CA TYR A 25 -23.20 21.71 10.94
C TYR A 25 -23.75 20.38 10.42
N GLU A 26 -23.78 20.21 9.11
CA GLU A 26 -24.10 18.91 8.51
C GLU A 26 -23.05 17.87 8.92
N ASN A 27 -23.52 16.67 9.26
CA ASN A 27 -22.66 15.55 9.61
C ASN A 27 -21.65 15.26 8.47
N PRO A 28 -20.33 15.18 8.75
CA PRO A 28 -19.29 15.07 7.71
C PRO A 28 -19.41 13.81 6.85
N TYR A 29 -20.00 12.73 7.38
CA TYR A 29 -20.27 11.51 6.61
C TYR A 29 -21.38 11.69 5.57
N THR A 30 -22.36 12.57 5.82
CA THR A 30 -23.36 12.96 4.81
C THR A 30 -22.78 13.88 3.73
N ALA A 31 -21.80 14.72 4.03
CA ALA A 31 -21.09 15.51 3.01
C ALA A 31 -20.26 14.60 2.06
N LEU A 32 -19.56 13.61 2.61
CA LEU A 32 -18.87 12.57 1.83
C LEU A 32 -19.83 11.76 0.95
N GLY A 33 -20.99 11.36 1.47
CA GLY A 33 -22.03 10.69 0.68
C GLY A 33 -22.54 11.56 -0.48
N LYS A 34 -22.82 12.84 -0.24
CA LYS A 34 -23.24 13.80 -1.28
C LYS A 34 -22.17 13.99 -2.37
N LEU A 35 -20.88 13.99 -2.01
CA LEU A 35 -19.78 14.08 -2.97
C LEU A 35 -19.61 12.77 -3.77
N GLN A 36 -19.68 11.59 -3.15
CA GLN A 36 -19.67 10.32 -3.86
C GLN A 36 -20.88 10.14 -4.79
N ASP A 37 -22.06 10.64 -4.40
CA ASP A 37 -23.26 10.64 -5.24
C ASP A 37 -23.22 11.71 -6.36
N ALA A 38 -22.45 12.79 -6.19
CA ALA A 38 -22.17 13.75 -7.25
C ALA A 38 -21.18 13.17 -8.27
N VAL A 39 -20.11 12.50 -7.80
CA VAL A 39 -19.17 11.76 -8.66
C VAL A 39 -19.90 10.65 -9.42
N LYS A 40 -20.70 9.81 -8.76
CA LYS A 40 -21.53 8.79 -9.42
C LYS A 40 -22.49 9.37 -10.47
N ARG A 41 -23.09 10.54 -10.22
CA ARG A 41 -23.92 11.22 -11.23
C ARG A 41 -23.12 11.72 -12.43
N LYS A 42 -21.88 12.20 -12.21
CA LYS A 42 -20.93 12.52 -13.28
C LYS A 42 -20.53 11.26 -14.07
N SER A 43 -20.27 10.14 -13.40
CA SER A 43 -19.97 8.84 -14.03
C SER A 43 -21.15 8.30 -14.85
N GLN A 44 -22.37 8.36 -14.31
CA GLN A 44 -23.60 7.89 -14.98
C GLN A 44 -24.04 8.78 -16.14
N GLN A 45 -23.58 10.04 -16.21
CA GLN A 45 -23.73 10.88 -17.41
C GLN A 45 -22.69 10.57 -18.50
N LEU A 46 -21.58 9.92 -18.18
CA LEU A 46 -20.56 9.50 -19.14
C LEU A 46 -20.85 8.10 -19.73
N GLU A 47 -21.64 7.28 -19.04
CA GLU A 47 -22.14 5.99 -19.53
C GLU A 47 -23.66 6.01 -19.73
N SER A 48 -24.09 6.64 -20.83
CA SER A 48 -25.44 6.46 -21.40
C SER A 48 -25.33 6.32 -22.92
N PRO A 49 -26.02 5.37 -23.57
CA PRO A 49 -25.89 5.16 -25.00
C PRO A 49 -26.41 6.37 -25.78
N ILE A 50 -25.61 6.89 -26.72
CA ILE A 50 -26.07 7.92 -27.65
C ILE A 50 -27.12 7.30 -28.59
N SER A 51 -28.39 7.56 -28.28
CA SER A 51 -29.49 7.32 -29.20
C SER A 51 -29.38 8.29 -30.37
N THR A 52 -28.92 7.80 -31.52
CA THR A 52 -28.92 8.57 -32.77
C THR A 52 -30.36 8.73 -33.29
N GLU A 53 -31.01 9.83 -32.91
CA GLU A 53 -32.18 10.33 -33.64
C GLU A 53 -31.71 11.08 -34.90
N ASN A 54 -32.06 10.55 -36.07
CA ASN A 54 -31.73 11.18 -37.35
C ASN A 54 -32.66 12.38 -37.62
N PRO A 55 -32.13 13.58 -37.92
CA PRO A 55 -32.89 14.60 -38.63
C PRO A 55 -33.16 14.11 -40.05
N ALA A 56 -34.41 14.21 -40.51
CA ALA A 56 -34.76 13.93 -41.89
C ALA A 56 -34.46 15.16 -42.76
N ASP A 57 -33.38 15.12 -43.52
CA ASP A 57 -33.13 16.01 -44.65
C ASP A 57 -32.75 15.22 -45.91
N GLY A 58 -33.07 15.79 -47.07
CA GLY A 58 -33.27 15.05 -48.32
C GLY A 58 -32.00 14.49 -48.97
N ASP A 59 -32.05 13.18 -49.23
CA ASP A 59 -31.64 12.48 -50.46
C ASP A 59 -30.67 13.22 -51.43
N ILE A 60 -29.41 12.80 -51.42
CA ILE A 60 -28.49 12.53 -52.57
C ILE A 60 -27.06 12.46 -51.97
N ASN A 61 -26.65 11.28 -51.52
CA ASN A 61 -25.26 10.79 -51.46
C ASN A 61 -25.25 9.38 -50.85
N GLY A 62 -24.69 8.41 -51.58
CA GLY A 62 -24.78 6.99 -51.20
C GLY A 62 -23.80 6.58 -50.11
N ASP A 63 -24.32 5.95 -49.04
CA ASP A 63 -23.65 4.96 -48.18
C ASP A 63 -22.26 5.32 -47.59
N ILE A 64 -22.05 6.60 -47.24
CA ILE A 64 -20.80 7.06 -46.60
C ILE A 64 -20.73 6.68 -45.10
N ASN A 65 -21.85 6.32 -44.47
CA ASN A 65 -21.89 5.93 -43.05
C ASN A 65 -21.46 4.47 -42.79
N GLY A 66 -21.16 3.68 -43.84
CA GLY A 66 -20.74 2.28 -43.73
C GLY A 66 -19.21 2.05 -43.72
N VAL A 67 -18.38 3.10 -43.64
CA VAL A 67 -16.92 2.99 -43.78
C VAL A 67 -16.28 2.33 -42.55
N ASP A 68 -15.65 1.16 -42.75
CA ASP A 68 -14.85 0.52 -41.69
C ASP A 68 -13.49 1.22 -41.52
N TRP A 69 -13.50 2.26 -40.70
CA TRP A 69 -12.32 3.10 -40.41
C TRP A 69 -11.12 2.33 -39.82
N HIS A 70 -11.33 1.11 -39.32
CA HIS A 70 -10.28 0.23 -38.79
C HIS A 70 -9.29 -0.24 -39.88
N GLU A 71 -9.67 -0.16 -41.17
CA GLU A 71 -8.78 -0.52 -42.29
C GLU A 71 -7.79 0.61 -42.67
N TYR A 72 -7.89 1.78 -42.04
CA TYR A 72 -7.11 2.96 -42.35
C TYR A 72 -6.13 3.31 -41.22
N ASP A 73 -4.97 3.85 -41.57
CA ASP A 73 -4.01 4.40 -40.60
C ASP A 73 -4.49 5.75 -40.02
N PRO A 74 -4.11 6.10 -38.77
CA PRO A 74 -4.43 7.39 -38.17
C PRO A 74 -3.75 8.56 -38.91
N PRO A 75 -4.40 9.74 -39.01
CA PRO A 75 -3.82 10.94 -39.62
C PRO A 75 -2.46 11.30 -39.06
N ALA A 76 -1.51 11.63 -39.95
CA ALA A 76 -0.19 12.12 -39.56
C ALA A 76 -0.25 13.44 -38.74
N ALA A 77 -1.36 14.17 -38.80
CA ALA A 77 -1.61 15.35 -37.98
C ALA A 77 -1.66 15.04 -36.47
N LEU A 78 -2.20 13.88 -36.06
CA LEU A 78 -2.35 13.50 -34.65
C LEU A 78 -1.01 13.35 -33.90
N ARG A 79 0.10 13.17 -34.63
CA ARG A 79 1.47 13.07 -34.08
C ARG A 79 2.20 14.42 -34.03
N LYS A 80 1.58 15.53 -34.47
CA LYS A 80 2.23 16.85 -34.52
C LYS A 80 1.85 17.67 -33.29
N THR A 81 2.86 18.14 -32.57
CA THR A 81 2.70 18.87 -31.29
C THR A 81 3.53 20.17 -31.27
N PRO A 82 3.29 21.11 -32.21
CA PRO A 82 4.21 22.25 -32.44
C PRO A 82 4.32 23.22 -31.25
N ASN A 83 3.27 23.34 -30.42
CA ASN A 83 3.19 24.33 -29.34
C ASN A 83 3.13 23.69 -27.93
N VAL A 84 3.27 22.37 -27.81
CA VAL A 84 3.09 21.66 -26.54
C VAL A 84 4.43 21.46 -25.84
N THR A 85 4.58 22.05 -24.66
CA THR A 85 5.79 21.94 -23.82
C THR A 85 5.61 21.06 -22.59
N SER A 86 4.36 20.72 -22.22
CA SER A 86 4.05 19.84 -21.10
C SER A 86 4.38 18.38 -21.42
N GLN A 87 5.31 17.79 -20.67
CA GLN A 87 5.70 16.37 -20.83
C GLN A 87 4.51 15.43 -20.68
N ILE A 88 3.59 15.71 -19.74
CA ILE A 88 2.36 14.94 -19.52
C ILE A 88 1.54 14.86 -20.82
N LEU A 89 1.36 16.00 -21.50
CA LEU A 89 0.58 16.06 -22.73
C LEU A 89 1.30 15.38 -23.91
N LEU A 90 2.63 15.50 -23.99
CA LEU A 90 3.42 14.77 -25.00
C LEU A 90 3.29 13.24 -24.83
N ASP A 91 3.40 12.75 -23.59
CA ASP A 91 3.26 11.32 -23.29
C ASP A 91 1.83 10.82 -23.57
N ILE A 92 0.81 11.61 -23.21
CA ILE A 92 -0.60 11.35 -23.54
C ILE A 92 -0.81 11.28 -25.07
N VAL A 93 -0.24 12.20 -25.85
CA VAL A 93 -0.39 12.24 -27.32
C VAL A 93 0.13 10.98 -28.00
N PHE A 94 1.27 10.44 -27.56
CA PHE A 94 1.80 9.19 -28.13
C PHE A 94 1.06 7.96 -27.61
N THR A 95 0.80 7.90 -26.31
CA THR A 95 0.13 6.77 -25.66
C THR A 95 -1.28 6.58 -26.19
N SER A 96 -2.04 7.67 -26.38
CA SER A 96 -3.42 7.57 -26.88
C SER A 96 -3.51 6.97 -28.28
N ILE A 97 -2.59 7.31 -29.19
CA ILE A 97 -2.59 6.77 -30.55
C ILE A 97 -2.31 5.27 -30.56
N GLU A 98 -1.36 4.81 -29.74
CA GLU A 98 -1.05 3.38 -29.67
C GLU A 98 -2.14 2.60 -28.89
N ASN A 99 -2.77 3.18 -27.86
CA ASN A 99 -3.94 2.59 -27.18
C ASN A 99 -5.14 2.40 -28.13
N VAL A 100 -5.46 3.39 -28.96
CA VAL A 100 -6.55 3.26 -29.95
C VAL A 100 -6.19 2.23 -31.00
N LYS A 101 -4.93 2.18 -31.49
CA LYS A 101 -4.48 1.12 -32.41
C LYS A 101 -4.59 -0.28 -31.80
N THR A 102 -4.22 -0.48 -30.54
CA THR A 102 -4.37 -1.78 -29.89
C THR A 102 -5.84 -2.17 -29.77
N ARG A 103 -6.71 -1.22 -29.37
CA ARG A 103 -8.17 -1.44 -29.32
C ARG A 103 -8.73 -1.82 -30.69
N VAL A 104 -8.38 -1.07 -31.74
CA VAL A 104 -8.76 -1.33 -33.15
C VAL A 104 -8.31 -2.72 -33.60
N GLY A 105 -7.08 -3.13 -33.28
CA GLY A 105 -6.55 -4.46 -33.62
C GLY A 105 -7.26 -5.60 -32.89
N GLU A 106 -7.62 -5.40 -31.62
CA GLU A 106 -8.39 -6.37 -30.84
C GLU A 106 -9.84 -6.48 -31.34
N GLU A 107 -10.50 -5.37 -31.64
CA GLU A 107 -11.83 -5.36 -32.24
C GLU A 107 -11.86 -6.05 -33.61
N GLN A 108 -10.86 -5.80 -34.46
CA GLN A 108 -10.71 -6.53 -35.73
C GLN A 108 -10.49 -8.03 -35.54
N ARG A 109 -9.72 -8.45 -34.52
CA ARG A 109 -9.54 -9.87 -34.20
C ARG A 109 -10.87 -10.51 -33.78
N LEU A 110 -11.61 -9.85 -32.88
CA LEU A 110 -12.91 -10.32 -32.40
C LEU A 110 -13.95 -10.37 -33.53
N LYS A 111 -13.98 -9.37 -34.44
CA LYS A 111 -14.82 -9.37 -35.64
C LYS A 111 -14.50 -10.58 -36.55
N LYS A 112 -13.22 -10.90 -36.76
CA LYS A 112 -12.77 -12.06 -37.55
C LYS A 112 -13.18 -13.39 -36.91
N GLU A 113 -12.94 -13.55 -35.60
CA GLU A 113 -13.34 -14.74 -34.84
C GLU A 113 -14.88 -14.94 -34.88
N ALA A 114 -15.66 -13.87 -34.72
CA ALA A 114 -17.11 -13.91 -34.83
C ALA A 114 -17.60 -14.26 -36.24
N ALA A 115 -16.93 -13.75 -37.29
CA ALA A 115 -17.25 -14.08 -38.67
C ALA A 115 -16.93 -15.54 -39.02
N GLU A 116 -15.80 -16.08 -38.53
CA GLU A 116 -15.47 -17.51 -38.67
C GLU A 116 -16.49 -18.39 -37.93
N GLU A 117 -16.88 -18.04 -36.71
CA GLU A 117 -17.90 -18.78 -35.95
C GLU A 117 -19.29 -18.71 -36.63
N ALA A 118 -19.66 -17.58 -37.21
CA ALA A 118 -20.87 -17.46 -38.04
C ALA A 118 -20.80 -18.32 -39.32
N ALA A 119 -19.63 -18.39 -39.97
CA ALA A 119 -19.39 -19.25 -41.13
C ALA A 119 -19.49 -20.75 -40.74
N ARG A 120 -18.97 -21.14 -39.57
CA ARG A 120 -19.11 -22.51 -39.03
C ARG A 120 -20.59 -22.85 -38.77
N ARG A 121 -21.33 -21.97 -38.09
CA ARG A 121 -22.77 -22.17 -37.79
C ARG A 121 -23.62 -22.29 -39.06
N THR A 122 -23.36 -21.45 -40.08
CA THR A 122 -24.09 -21.54 -41.35
C THR A 122 -23.70 -22.78 -42.17
N ALA A 123 -22.46 -23.25 -42.08
CA ALA A 123 -22.05 -24.53 -42.66
C ALA A 123 -22.75 -25.73 -41.99
N GLU A 124 -22.84 -25.75 -40.66
CA GLU A 124 -23.59 -26.78 -39.93
C GLU A 124 -25.09 -26.77 -40.26
N GLN A 125 -25.70 -25.59 -40.39
CA GLN A 125 -27.10 -25.46 -40.82
C GLN A 125 -27.30 -26.01 -42.24
N LYS A 126 -26.38 -25.71 -43.17
CA LYS A 126 -26.41 -26.27 -44.54
C LYS A 126 -26.22 -27.79 -44.57
N GLN A 127 -25.42 -28.36 -43.66
CA GLN A 127 -25.32 -29.83 -43.52
C GLN A 127 -26.61 -30.44 -42.97
N LYS A 128 -27.22 -29.84 -41.94
CA LYS A 128 -28.52 -30.28 -41.37
C LYS A 128 -29.66 -30.19 -42.40
N ALA A 129 -29.62 -29.21 -43.30
CA ALA A 129 -30.61 -29.05 -44.37
C ALA A 129 -30.52 -30.13 -45.47
N LYS A 130 -29.33 -30.70 -45.74
CA LYS A 130 -29.14 -31.78 -46.73
C LYS A 130 -29.59 -33.17 -46.24
N GLY A 131 -30.06 -33.30 -45.00
CA GLY A 131 -30.35 -34.60 -44.36
C GLY A 131 -31.78 -35.13 -44.52
N LYS A 132 -32.63 -34.60 -45.40
CA LYS A 132 -34.03 -35.04 -45.56
C LYS A 132 -34.53 -34.98 -47.00
N GLU A 133 -34.72 -36.15 -47.63
CA GLU A 133 -35.69 -36.42 -48.71
C GLU A 133 -35.97 -37.97 -48.76
N PRO A 134 -36.99 -38.48 -49.49
CA PRO A 134 -37.94 -39.45 -48.90
C PRO A 134 -37.74 -40.96 -49.23
N TYR A 135 -38.68 -41.79 -48.79
CA TYR A 135 -38.53 -43.23 -48.47
C TYR A 135 -39.24 -44.21 -49.46
N LEU A 136 -38.89 -45.52 -49.38
CA LEU A 136 -39.58 -46.76 -49.85
C LEU A 136 -39.10 -47.42 -51.18
N PRO A 137 -39.22 -48.77 -51.37
CA PRO A 137 -39.14 -49.87 -50.37
C PRO A 137 -38.42 -51.20 -50.81
N ILE A 138 -37.69 -51.81 -49.86
CA ILE A 138 -37.55 -53.26 -49.51
C ILE A 138 -37.61 -54.37 -50.60
N PHE A 139 -36.55 -55.21 -50.66
CA PHE A 139 -36.62 -56.68 -50.78
C PHE A 139 -35.41 -57.34 -50.08
N ILE A 140 -35.59 -58.52 -49.45
CA ILE A 140 -34.57 -59.28 -48.68
C ILE A 140 -34.54 -60.74 -49.18
N PRO A 141 -33.35 -61.34 -49.40
CA PRO A 141 -33.05 -62.69 -48.86
C PRO A 141 -31.67 -62.80 -48.15
N PRO A 142 -31.38 -63.89 -47.40
CA PRO A 142 -30.39 -63.90 -46.30
C PRO A 142 -29.11 -64.74 -46.54
N GLU A 143 -28.08 -64.54 -45.69
CA GLU A 143 -27.44 -65.58 -44.81
C GLU A 143 -26.30 -64.98 -43.93
N ASP A 144 -26.02 -65.64 -42.79
CA ASP A 144 -25.09 -65.29 -41.67
C ASP A 144 -24.06 -66.45 -41.44
N PRO A 145 -23.07 -66.38 -40.51
CA PRO A 145 -22.08 -65.35 -40.12
C PRO A 145 -20.63 -65.96 -40.22
N PRO A 146 -19.50 -65.59 -39.51
CA PRO A 146 -19.28 -65.12 -38.11
C PRO A 146 -18.75 -63.66 -38.02
N ALA A 147 -18.98 -62.85 -36.97
CA ALA A 147 -18.43 -62.90 -35.59
C ALA A 147 -16.89 -62.71 -35.53
N GLU A 148 -16.27 -61.84 -34.72
CA GLU A 148 -16.72 -60.88 -33.69
C GLU A 148 -16.19 -59.45 -34.02
N SER A 149 -16.36 -58.34 -33.25
CA SER A 149 -16.87 -58.15 -31.88
C SER A 149 -17.58 -56.79 -31.68
N SER A 150 -18.08 -56.58 -30.46
CA SER A 150 -18.67 -55.34 -29.93
C SER A 150 -17.63 -54.46 -29.21
N GLY A 151 -17.88 -53.20 -28.85
CA GLY A 151 -19.11 -52.41 -28.94
C GLY A 151 -19.45 -51.71 -27.61
N THR A 152 -18.88 -50.51 -27.44
CA THR A 152 -19.58 -49.23 -27.19
C THR A 152 -20.67 -49.12 -26.10
N ARG A 153 -20.32 -48.38 -25.03
CA ARG A 153 -21.00 -47.18 -24.45
C ARG A 153 -22.49 -46.94 -24.82
N VAL A 154 -23.33 -46.57 -23.84
CA VAL A 154 -24.15 -45.29 -23.79
C VAL A 154 -25.36 -45.37 -22.82
N LYS A 155 -25.45 -44.39 -21.91
CA LYS A 155 -26.64 -43.81 -21.19
C LYS A 155 -27.62 -44.72 -20.41
N ASN A 156 -28.04 -44.25 -19.22
CA ASN A 156 -29.35 -43.60 -19.10
C ASN A 156 -29.52 -42.73 -17.85
N SER A 157 -30.58 -41.93 -17.87
CA SER A 157 -31.02 -40.94 -16.89
C SER A 157 -32.05 -41.50 -15.89
N LYS A 158 -32.21 -40.83 -14.73
CA LYS A 158 -33.47 -40.23 -14.23
C LYS A 158 -33.39 -39.73 -12.79
N ASP A 159 -34.28 -38.80 -12.46
CA ASP A 159 -34.53 -38.21 -11.15
C ASP A 159 -35.22 -39.19 -10.16
N LEU A 160 -35.17 -38.89 -8.84
CA LEU A 160 -36.30 -38.33 -8.04
C LEU A 160 -36.27 -38.74 -6.54
N VAL A 161 -36.80 -37.86 -5.67
CA VAL A 161 -37.30 -38.07 -4.27
C VAL A 161 -36.31 -38.12 -3.07
N MET A 162 -36.13 -36.94 -2.45
CA MET A 162 -36.48 -36.54 -1.06
C MET A 162 -36.38 -37.46 0.19
N SER A 163 -36.14 -36.76 1.31
CA SER A 163 -36.34 -37.12 2.73
C SER A 163 -35.21 -37.91 3.41
N GLY A 164 -34.65 -37.53 4.57
CA GLY A 164 -34.88 -36.35 5.41
C GLY A 164 -35.10 -36.71 6.88
N ALA A 165 -34.10 -36.48 7.74
CA ALA A 165 -34.24 -36.34 9.20
C ALA A 165 -32.91 -35.84 9.82
N VAL A 166 -33.00 -34.85 10.70
CA VAL A 166 -31.96 -34.48 11.69
C VAL A 166 -32.47 -34.95 13.06
N PRO A 167 -31.61 -35.21 14.06
CA PRO A 167 -31.47 -34.16 15.09
C PRO A 167 -30.08 -34.02 15.74
N ASP A 168 -29.66 -32.76 15.83
CA ASP A 168 -29.15 -32.03 17.01
C ASP A 168 -28.09 -32.57 18.01
N PHE A 169 -27.07 -31.71 18.13
CA PHE A 169 -26.49 -31.12 19.37
C PHE A 169 -25.34 -31.80 20.15
N VAL A 170 -24.12 -31.34 19.81
CA VAL A 170 -23.01 -30.91 20.70
C VAL A 170 -22.46 -31.89 21.76
N LEU A 171 -21.19 -32.32 21.58
CA LEU A 171 -20.04 -32.00 22.47
C LEU A 171 -18.71 -32.62 21.96
N LEU A 172 -17.61 -31.88 22.18
CA LEU A 172 -16.22 -32.33 22.47
C LEU A 172 -15.51 -33.42 21.62
N VAL A 173 -14.45 -32.96 20.92
CA VAL A 173 -13.10 -33.58 20.75
C VAL A 173 -12.98 -34.98 20.06
N PRO A 174 -12.13 -35.13 19.01
CA PRO A 174 -11.95 -36.38 18.28
C PRO A 174 -10.80 -37.27 18.79
N PRO A 175 -10.82 -38.58 18.49
CA PRO A 175 -9.64 -39.45 18.48
C PRO A 175 -9.32 -40.07 17.11
N GLY A 176 -8.05 -40.41 16.86
CA GLY A 176 -7.68 -41.52 15.97
C GLY A 176 -7.23 -41.21 14.54
N VAL A 177 -6.01 -40.67 14.38
CA VAL A 177 -5.27 -40.58 13.11
C VAL A 177 -4.52 -41.90 12.82
N PRO A 178 -4.37 -42.30 11.54
CA PRO A 178 -3.01 -42.61 11.05
C PRO A 178 -2.72 -41.93 9.69
N ILE A 179 -1.87 -40.89 9.67
CA ILE A 179 -0.43 -40.92 9.36
C ILE A 179 -0.13 -40.87 7.85
N LYS A 180 0.29 -39.68 7.36
CA LYS A 180 1.62 -39.48 6.73
C LYS A 180 2.01 -37.99 6.57
N GLU A 181 3.10 -37.63 7.27
CA GLU A 181 4.19 -36.70 6.90
C GLU A 181 3.83 -35.26 6.43
N GLU A 182 4.04 -34.19 7.21
CA GLU A 182 5.29 -33.67 7.83
C GLU A 182 6.46 -33.28 6.88
N ARG A 183 6.27 -32.29 5.98
CA ARG A 183 7.40 -31.52 5.41
C ARG A 183 7.15 -30.02 5.18
N ARG A 184 6.76 -29.24 6.22
CA ARG A 184 6.89 -27.75 6.21
C ARG A 184 6.75 -27.02 7.57
N ARG A 185 7.23 -27.59 8.68
CA ARG A 185 7.32 -26.90 10.00
C ARG A 185 8.66 -27.11 10.75
N LYS A 186 9.79 -26.96 10.05
CA LYS A 186 11.15 -27.05 10.66
C LYS A 186 12.06 -25.82 10.42
N PHE A 187 11.54 -24.73 9.85
CA PHE A 187 12.28 -23.47 9.65
C PHE A 187 11.94 -22.36 10.68
N ALA A 188 10.82 -22.47 11.41
CA ALA A 188 10.36 -21.42 12.33
C ALA A 188 11.11 -21.34 13.69
N LEU A 189 12.01 -22.29 14.00
CA LEU A 189 12.80 -22.31 15.25
C LEU A 189 14.30 -22.08 15.05
N ARG A 190 14.77 -21.89 13.79
CA ARG A 190 16.21 -21.69 13.50
C ARG A 190 16.63 -20.22 13.50
N ASN A 191 15.71 -19.29 13.19
CA ASN A 191 16.01 -17.85 13.12
C ASN A 191 15.92 -17.11 14.47
N LEU A 192 15.45 -17.75 15.55
CA LEU A 192 15.30 -17.08 16.86
C LEU A 192 16.62 -16.92 17.65
N PHE A 193 17.71 -17.54 17.17
CA PHE A 193 19.04 -17.55 17.81
C PHE A 193 20.17 -17.11 16.86
N GLN A 194 19.86 -16.35 15.79
CA GLN A 194 20.82 -15.84 14.82
C GLN A 194 20.66 -14.33 14.55
N ARG A 195 20.66 -13.51 15.62
CA ARG A 195 20.82 -12.05 15.55
C ARG A 195 22.03 -11.60 16.39
N SER A 196 22.77 -10.60 15.89
CA SER A 196 23.98 -10.06 16.52
C SER A 196 23.62 -9.13 17.69
N PRO A 197 24.37 -9.11 18.81
CA PRO A 197 24.03 -8.35 20.02
C PRO A 197 24.61 -6.92 20.03
N GLU A 198 24.45 -6.17 18.94
CA GLU A 198 25.02 -4.81 18.80
C GLU A 198 23.96 -3.69 18.78
N GLY A 199 22.67 -4.04 18.92
CA GLY A 199 21.58 -3.12 19.22
C GLY A 199 20.88 -3.54 20.52
N GLY A 200 20.61 -2.59 21.41
CA GLY A 200 20.07 -2.88 22.75
C GLY A 200 18.62 -3.39 22.73
N GLU A 201 18.42 -4.70 22.90
CA GLU A 201 17.08 -5.28 23.13
C GLU A 201 16.64 -5.15 24.60
N SER A 202 15.38 -4.79 24.83
CA SER A 202 14.82 -4.47 26.15
C SER A 202 14.54 -5.69 27.07
N SER A 203 14.36 -5.41 28.36
CA SER A 203 14.64 -6.29 29.51
C SER A 203 13.65 -7.44 29.79
N ALA A 204 13.20 -8.18 28.77
CA ALA A 204 12.38 -9.38 28.95
C ALA A 204 12.82 -10.57 28.08
N ALA A 205 12.96 -10.37 26.77
CA ALA A 205 13.30 -11.45 25.83
C ALA A 205 14.73 -11.99 26.04
N GLY A 206 15.69 -11.13 26.37
CA GLY A 206 17.07 -11.53 26.66
C GLY A 206 17.18 -12.52 27.83
N ARG A 207 16.58 -12.18 28.99
CA ARG A 207 16.56 -13.07 30.17
C ARG A 207 15.86 -14.40 29.90
N ALA A 208 14.81 -14.41 29.07
CA ALA A 208 14.13 -15.65 28.69
C ALA A 208 15.04 -16.57 27.85
N ARG A 209 15.78 -16.02 26.88
CA ARG A 209 16.75 -16.78 26.06
C ARG A 209 17.91 -17.33 26.92
N GLU A 210 18.46 -16.51 27.81
CA GLU A 210 19.57 -16.89 28.70
C GLU A 210 19.16 -17.96 29.73
N ALA A 211 17.97 -17.82 30.35
CA ALA A 211 17.42 -18.83 31.25
C ALA A 211 17.12 -20.17 30.53
N LEU A 212 16.78 -20.15 29.24
CA LEU A 212 16.61 -21.35 28.42
C LEU A 212 17.95 -21.99 28.05
N GLN A 213 19.00 -21.21 27.75
CA GLN A 213 20.36 -21.72 27.56
C GLN A 213 20.89 -22.42 28.82
N LEU A 214 20.79 -21.78 29.99
CA LEU A 214 21.22 -22.37 31.26
C LEU A 214 20.45 -23.66 31.61
N LYS A 215 19.14 -23.71 31.32
CA LYS A 215 18.31 -24.94 31.47
C LYS A 215 18.68 -26.06 30.49
N LEU A 216 19.16 -25.71 29.29
CA LEU A 216 19.64 -26.68 28.31
C LEU A 216 21.03 -27.21 28.69
N GLU A 217 21.94 -26.32 29.09
CA GLU A 217 23.31 -26.66 29.49
C GLU A 217 23.35 -27.54 30.74
N THR A 218 22.57 -27.20 31.78
CA THR A 218 22.40 -28.05 32.96
C THR A 218 21.81 -29.42 32.65
N LYS A 219 20.85 -29.52 31.71
CA LYS A 219 20.33 -30.80 31.22
C LYS A 219 21.35 -31.62 30.42
N ILE A 220 22.21 -30.98 29.63
CA ILE A 220 23.29 -31.67 28.90
C ILE A 220 24.35 -32.18 29.88
N MET A 221 24.63 -31.44 30.96
CA MET A 221 25.56 -31.87 32.01
C MET A 221 25.02 -32.97 32.93
N SER A 222 23.70 -33.14 33.04
CA SER A 222 23.08 -34.18 33.88
C SER A 222 22.83 -35.52 33.17
N VAL A 223 23.13 -35.64 31.87
CA VAL A 223 23.07 -36.91 31.14
C VAL A 223 24.36 -37.71 31.38
N ASP A 224 24.24 -38.82 32.09
CA ASP A 224 25.35 -39.78 32.25
C ASP A 224 25.62 -40.49 30.90
N PRO A 225 26.83 -40.37 30.31
CA PRO A 225 27.14 -40.92 29.00
C PRO A 225 27.09 -42.45 28.93
N LYS A 226 26.95 -43.16 30.06
CA LYS A 226 26.84 -44.64 30.10
C LYS A 226 25.42 -45.18 30.06
N SER A 227 24.40 -44.34 30.28
CA SER A 227 22.98 -44.77 30.35
C SER A 227 22.09 -44.20 29.24
N ALA A 228 22.67 -43.46 28.30
CA ALA A 228 21.95 -42.74 27.26
C ALA A 228 21.90 -43.51 25.93
N ASP A 229 20.77 -43.48 25.24
CA ASP A 229 20.59 -44.11 23.92
C ASP A 229 21.54 -43.50 22.87
N PRO A 230 22.16 -44.27 21.95
CA PRO A 230 23.16 -43.74 21.02
C PRO A 230 22.70 -42.53 20.20
N LYS A 231 21.41 -42.43 19.84
CA LYS A 231 20.86 -41.27 19.12
C LYS A 231 20.86 -40.00 19.98
N THR A 232 20.70 -40.13 21.30
CA THR A 232 20.77 -38.99 22.22
C THR A 232 22.20 -38.49 22.39
N LEU A 233 23.19 -39.39 22.43
CA LEU A 233 24.61 -39.04 22.45
C LEU A 233 25.04 -38.34 21.15
N GLU A 234 24.57 -38.83 19.99
CA GLU A 234 24.82 -38.22 18.69
C GLU A 234 24.19 -36.82 18.57
N ALA A 235 22.95 -36.64 19.07
CA ALA A 235 22.30 -35.33 19.14
C ALA A 235 23.04 -34.34 20.06
N ILE A 236 23.53 -34.79 21.22
CA ILE A 236 24.35 -33.97 22.13
C ILE A 236 25.69 -33.59 21.46
N ALA A 237 26.31 -34.50 20.72
CA ALA A 237 27.53 -34.22 19.96
C ALA A 237 27.30 -33.22 18.81
N ALA A 238 26.16 -33.29 18.12
CA ALA A 238 25.77 -32.32 17.10
C ALA A 238 25.52 -30.92 17.68
N LEU A 239 24.86 -30.83 18.84
CA LEU A 239 24.63 -29.55 19.56
C LEU A 239 25.95 -28.91 20.02
N LYS A 240 26.95 -29.71 20.44
CA LYS A 240 28.30 -29.21 20.77
C LYS A 240 29.09 -28.70 19.55
N LYS A 241 28.72 -29.11 18.32
CA LYS A 241 29.34 -28.60 17.08
C LYS A 241 28.72 -27.29 16.56
N THR A 242 27.48 -26.97 16.94
CA THR A 242 26.94 -25.63 16.66
C THR A 242 27.62 -24.58 17.55
N LYS A 243 28.00 -23.42 17.00
CA LYS A 243 28.75 -22.33 17.66
C LYS A 243 27.96 -21.58 18.77
N LEU A 244 27.22 -22.30 19.59
CA LEU A 244 26.46 -21.78 20.74
C LEU A 244 27.20 -21.91 22.07
N PHE A 245 28.34 -22.62 22.08
CA PHE A 245 29.20 -22.80 23.26
C PHE A 245 30.60 -22.24 22.96
N ARG A 246 31.05 -21.23 23.72
CA ARG A 246 32.47 -20.83 23.72
C ARG A 246 33.23 -21.85 24.57
N THR A 247 34.05 -22.70 23.95
CA THR A 247 35.10 -23.41 24.68
C THR A 247 36.10 -22.37 25.17
N ALA A 248 36.23 -22.21 26.49
CA ALA A 248 37.16 -21.26 27.08
C ALA A 248 38.60 -21.61 26.65
N ASP A 249 39.26 -20.69 25.97
CA ASP A 249 40.67 -20.81 25.63
C ASP A 249 41.49 -20.81 26.93
N PRO A 250 42.30 -21.86 27.21
CA PRO A 250 43.11 -21.92 28.43
C PRO A 250 44.22 -20.86 28.52
N ASN A 251 44.42 -20.05 27.46
CA ASN A 251 45.30 -18.88 27.40
C ASN A 251 44.54 -17.53 27.34
N ALA A 252 43.23 -17.49 27.60
CA ALA A 252 42.53 -16.21 27.76
C ALA A 252 43.18 -15.36 28.86
N LEU A 253 43.54 -14.13 28.52
CA LEU A 253 43.98 -13.10 29.46
C LEU A 253 42.75 -12.31 29.94
N VAL A 254 42.78 -11.87 31.18
CA VAL A 254 41.76 -11.04 31.81
C VAL A 254 42.43 -9.93 32.61
N GLU A 255 42.06 -8.70 32.30
CA GLU A 255 42.52 -7.48 32.95
C GLU A 255 42.17 -7.49 34.47
N CYS A 256 43.14 -7.11 35.30
CA CYS A 256 42.92 -6.90 36.73
C CYS A 256 42.39 -5.48 37.01
N VAL A 257 41.19 -5.35 37.57
CA VAL A 257 40.54 -4.05 37.88
C VAL A 257 41.34 -3.12 38.82
N SER A 258 42.41 -3.60 39.47
CA SER A 258 43.21 -2.83 40.44
C SER A 258 44.59 -2.41 39.96
N CYS A 259 45.16 -3.07 38.95
CA CYS A 259 46.45 -2.69 38.36
C CYS A 259 46.39 -2.49 36.84
N LEU A 260 45.28 -2.89 36.21
CA LEU A 260 45.04 -2.86 34.76
C LEU A 260 46.00 -3.77 33.95
N ASP A 261 46.69 -4.68 34.64
CA ASP A 261 47.53 -5.71 34.01
C ASP A 261 46.68 -6.89 33.50
N ASP A 262 47.01 -7.38 32.31
CA ASP A 262 46.44 -8.60 31.73
C ASP A 262 47.02 -9.87 32.38
N VAL A 263 46.17 -10.66 33.04
CA VAL A 263 46.59 -11.86 33.79
C VAL A 263 45.85 -13.11 33.27
N PRO A 264 46.52 -14.27 33.14
CA PRO A 264 45.85 -15.51 32.74
C PRO A 264 44.70 -15.88 33.69
N VAL A 265 43.56 -16.35 33.16
CA VAL A 265 42.37 -16.70 33.97
C VAL A 265 42.69 -17.59 35.19
N LYS A 266 43.69 -18.47 35.09
CA LYS A 266 44.11 -19.40 36.17
C LYS A 266 44.70 -18.69 37.40
N ASP A 267 45.26 -17.50 37.22
CA ASP A 267 45.91 -16.71 38.26
C ASP A 267 45.13 -15.43 38.64
N THR A 268 43.87 -15.35 38.18
CA THR A 268 42.91 -14.33 38.62
C THR A 268 41.96 -14.83 39.71
N VAL A 269 41.60 -13.95 40.63
CA VAL A 269 40.55 -14.13 41.63
C VAL A 269 39.29 -13.42 41.12
N LYS A 270 38.31 -14.22 40.67
CA LYS A 270 37.01 -13.71 40.24
C LYS A 270 36.12 -13.41 41.45
N VAL A 271 35.72 -12.14 41.60
CA VAL A 271 34.69 -11.70 42.55
C VAL A 271 33.38 -11.41 41.77
N PRO A 272 32.24 -11.10 42.42
CA PRO A 272 30.96 -10.96 41.71
C PRO A 272 30.93 -9.89 40.60
N CYS A 273 31.74 -8.83 40.77
CA CYS A 273 31.79 -7.66 39.90
C CYS A 273 32.97 -7.67 38.91
N HIS A 274 34.15 -8.12 39.34
CA HIS A 274 35.41 -7.94 38.60
C HIS A 274 36.40 -9.10 38.83
N SER A 275 37.52 -9.06 38.12
CA SER A 275 38.67 -9.96 38.31
C SER A 275 39.86 -9.21 38.90
N TYR A 276 40.57 -9.85 39.81
CA TYR A 276 41.80 -9.33 40.41
C TYR A 276 42.97 -10.30 40.16
N CYS A 277 44.19 -9.81 39.95
CA CYS A 277 45.38 -10.62 40.15
C CYS A 277 45.51 -10.99 41.64
N ARG A 278 46.19 -12.10 41.98
CA ARG A 278 46.30 -12.55 43.38
C ARG A 278 46.89 -11.48 44.30
N ASP A 279 47.91 -10.75 43.86
CA ASP A 279 48.59 -9.76 44.69
C ASP A 279 47.70 -8.55 45.00
N CYS A 280 46.95 -8.03 44.01
CA CYS A 280 45.97 -6.98 44.26
C CYS A 280 44.79 -7.47 45.11
N PHE A 281 44.37 -8.73 44.98
CA PHE A 281 43.34 -9.30 45.85
C PHE A 281 43.82 -9.41 47.31
N VAL A 282 45.05 -9.87 47.54
CA VAL A 282 45.67 -9.92 48.88
C VAL A 282 45.82 -8.50 49.46
N ARG A 283 46.24 -7.51 48.66
CA ARG A 283 46.31 -6.09 49.09
C ARG A 283 44.95 -5.54 49.50
N LEU A 284 43.90 -5.80 48.71
CA LEU A 284 42.52 -5.38 49.01
C LEU A 284 42.04 -5.95 50.36
N VAL A 285 42.26 -7.25 50.60
CA VAL A 285 41.89 -7.89 51.87
C VAL A 285 42.76 -7.39 53.02
N THR A 286 44.06 -7.15 52.80
CA THR A 286 44.97 -6.62 53.83
C THR A 286 44.53 -5.24 54.31
N ALA A 287 44.14 -4.35 53.39
CA ALA A 287 43.63 -3.02 53.73
C ALA A 287 42.31 -3.13 54.53
N ALA A 288 41.40 -4.00 54.12
CA ALA A 288 40.14 -4.26 54.83
C ALA A 288 40.34 -4.86 56.25
N VAL A 289 41.40 -5.64 56.50
CA VAL A 289 41.74 -6.17 57.84
C VAL A 289 42.45 -5.14 58.73
N GLN A 290 43.05 -4.10 58.12
CA GLN A 290 43.73 -3.03 58.84
C GLN A 290 42.79 -1.87 59.24
N ASN A 291 41.72 -1.63 58.46
CA ASN A 291 40.80 -0.51 58.70
C ASN A 291 39.33 -1.00 58.74
N GLU A 292 38.68 -0.82 59.90
CA GLU A 292 37.28 -1.21 60.11
C GLU A 292 36.31 -0.52 59.11
N GLN A 293 36.61 0.70 58.64
CA GLN A 293 35.77 1.38 57.62
C GLN A 293 35.75 0.65 56.27
N GLN A 294 36.76 -0.18 56.00
CA GLN A 294 36.91 -0.97 54.78
C GLN A 294 36.42 -2.42 54.98
N TRP A 295 35.87 -2.73 56.16
CA TRP A 295 35.25 -4.00 56.48
C TRP A 295 33.74 -4.03 56.12
N PRO A 296 33.18 -5.19 55.71
CA PRO A 296 33.88 -6.34 55.11
C PRO A 296 34.49 -5.94 53.75
N PRO A 297 35.45 -6.72 53.18
CA PRO A 297 36.04 -6.42 51.87
C PRO A 297 34.97 -6.30 50.77
N LYS A 298 35.03 -5.22 49.96
CA LYS A 298 34.06 -4.94 48.88
C LYS A 298 34.76 -4.67 47.56
N CYS A 299 34.11 -5.02 46.46
CA CYS A 299 34.43 -4.58 45.11
C CYS A 299 33.19 -3.86 44.55
N CYS A 300 33.33 -2.61 44.13
CA CYS A 300 32.26 -1.82 43.49
C CYS A 300 30.90 -1.98 44.20
N LEU A 301 30.90 -1.67 45.50
CA LEU A 301 29.79 -1.80 46.47
C LEU A 301 29.35 -3.24 46.84
N ASN A 302 29.73 -4.26 46.08
CA ASN A 302 29.41 -5.66 46.39
C ASN A 302 30.36 -6.23 47.46
N GLN A 303 29.81 -6.82 48.52
CA GLN A 303 30.61 -7.55 49.52
C GLN A 303 31.22 -8.81 48.91
N ILE A 304 32.50 -9.04 49.15
CA ILE A 304 33.19 -10.24 48.66
C ILE A 304 32.91 -11.39 49.63
N PRO A 305 32.36 -12.54 49.18
CA PRO A 305 32.01 -13.64 50.07
C PRO A 305 33.21 -14.15 50.88
N PHE A 306 33.03 -14.33 52.19
CA PHE A 306 34.08 -14.78 53.10
C PHE A 306 34.83 -16.04 52.64
N LYS A 307 34.12 -17.01 52.03
CA LYS A 307 34.72 -18.21 51.44
C LYS A 307 35.68 -17.90 50.28
N THR A 308 35.37 -16.90 49.46
CA THR A 308 36.21 -16.44 48.34
C THR A 308 37.45 -15.71 48.87
N VAL A 309 37.31 -14.93 49.94
CA VAL A 309 38.45 -14.29 50.62
C VAL A 309 39.40 -15.35 51.17
N LEU A 310 38.91 -16.23 52.07
CA LEU A 310 39.72 -17.24 52.76
C LEU A 310 40.40 -18.25 51.82
N LYS A 311 39.86 -18.47 50.61
CA LYS A 311 40.48 -19.35 49.61
C LYS A 311 41.71 -18.74 48.93
N ASN A 312 41.78 -17.42 48.79
CA ASN A 312 42.74 -16.73 47.91
C ASN A 312 43.71 -15.79 48.65
N ILE A 313 43.83 -15.91 49.97
CA ILE A 313 44.78 -15.16 50.81
C ILE A 313 45.79 -16.11 51.51
N PRO A 314 47.00 -15.64 51.88
CA PRO A 314 47.96 -16.43 52.65
C PRO A 314 47.45 -16.74 54.07
N ASP A 315 47.91 -17.84 54.67
CA ASP A 315 47.40 -18.36 55.94
C ASP A 315 47.57 -17.40 57.14
N ASP A 316 48.61 -16.57 57.14
CA ASP A 316 48.81 -15.55 58.17
C ASP A 316 47.75 -14.45 58.11
N LEU A 317 47.31 -14.07 56.90
CA LEU A 317 46.19 -13.14 56.71
C LEU A 317 44.84 -13.80 57.04
N LYS A 318 44.70 -15.13 56.90
CA LYS A 318 43.45 -15.83 57.31
C LYS A 318 43.21 -15.73 58.82
N LYS A 319 44.27 -15.83 59.64
CA LYS A 319 44.17 -15.76 61.11
C LYS A 319 43.67 -14.38 61.55
N THR A 320 44.36 -13.32 61.11
CA THR A 320 43.97 -11.94 61.43
C THR A 320 42.60 -11.58 60.86
N PHE A 321 42.28 -12.07 59.67
CA PHE A 321 40.96 -11.92 59.06
C PHE A 321 39.85 -12.57 59.91
N HIS A 322 40.04 -13.79 60.43
CA HIS A 322 39.08 -14.44 61.31
C HIS A 322 38.93 -13.76 62.68
N GLU A 323 40.02 -13.24 63.24
CA GLU A 323 39.97 -12.48 64.49
C GLU A 323 39.16 -11.18 64.30
N ARG A 324 39.46 -10.42 63.23
CA ARG A 324 38.71 -9.21 62.86
C ARG A 324 37.27 -9.50 62.49
N SER A 325 36.97 -10.59 61.80
CA SER A 325 35.58 -10.94 61.48
C SER A 325 34.77 -11.17 62.76
N SER A 326 35.33 -11.88 63.74
CA SER A 326 34.64 -12.13 65.01
C SER A 326 34.33 -10.88 65.83
N GLU A 327 35.13 -9.82 65.70
CA GLU A 327 34.96 -8.53 66.37
C GLU A 327 34.05 -7.58 65.55
N TRP A 328 34.34 -7.41 64.26
CA TRP A 328 33.77 -6.37 63.40
C TRP A 328 32.46 -6.77 62.71
N GLU A 329 32.08 -8.05 62.66
CA GLU A 329 30.73 -8.46 62.25
C GLU A 329 29.64 -8.04 63.27
N ILE A 330 30.02 -7.81 64.53
CA ILE A 330 29.10 -7.32 65.57
C ILE A 330 29.01 -5.78 65.48
N PRO A 331 27.83 -5.16 65.61
CA PRO A 331 27.69 -3.70 65.67
C PRO A 331 28.50 -3.05 66.80
N VAL A 332 29.07 -1.85 66.56
CA VAL A 332 29.84 -1.08 67.56
C VAL A 332 29.04 -0.82 68.86
N SER A 333 27.71 -0.70 68.74
CA SER A 333 26.76 -0.56 69.86
C SER A 333 26.67 -1.81 70.76
N GLU A 334 27.03 -2.99 70.26
CA GLU A 334 26.90 -4.27 70.97
C GLU A 334 28.25 -4.84 71.46
N ARG A 335 29.37 -4.34 70.91
CA ARG A 335 30.72 -4.75 71.34
C ARG A 335 31.02 -4.24 72.75
N VAL A 336 31.42 -5.17 73.63
CA VAL A 336 31.88 -4.87 74.99
C VAL A 336 33.40 -4.94 75.05
N TYR A 337 34.04 -3.85 75.45
CA TYR A 337 35.49 -3.75 75.64
C TYR A 337 35.82 -3.75 77.14
N CYS A 338 37.04 -4.19 77.48
CA CYS A 338 37.50 -4.12 78.87
C CYS A 338 37.64 -2.67 79.35
N HIS A 339 37.02 -2.34 80.49
CA HIS A 339 36.93 -0.96 81.02
C HIS A 339 38.29 -0.39 81.48
N VAL A 340 39.31 -1.23 81.64
CA VAL A 340 40.64 -0.84 82.10
C VAL A 340 41.38 -0.18 80.93
N PRO A 341 41.81 1.09 81.02
CA PRO A 341 42.42 1.81 79.88
C PRO A 341 43.69 1.15 79.30
N GLY A 342 44.49 0.48 80.13
CA GLY A 342 45.65 -0.31 79.70
C GLY A 342 45.35 -1.75 79.27
N CYS A 343 44.07 -2.14 79.25
CA CYS A 343 43.62 -3.44 78.77
C CYS A 343 42.91 -3.28 77.42
N GLY A 344 41.78 -2.56 77.37
CA GLY A 344 41.03 -2.27 76.14
C GLY A 344 40.52 -3.47 75.32
N VAL A 345 40.90 -4.71 75.64
CA VAL A 345 40.61 -5.91 74.84
C VAL A 345 39.11 -6.12 74.69
N TRP A 346 38.67 -6.35 73.45
CA TRP A 346 37.30 -6.77 73.13
C TRP A 346 36.95 -8.10 73.81
N ILE A 347 35.79 -8.16 74.46
CA ILE A 347 35.34 -9.32 75.21
C ILE A 347 34.41 -10.14 74.31
N LYS A 348 34.91 -11.30 73.86
CA LYS A 348 34.14 -12.28 73.07
C LYS A 348 32.79 -12.61 73.76
N PRO A 349 31.68 -12.74 73.02
CA PRO A 349 30.34 -12.96 73.59
C PRO A 349 30.24 -14.12 74.59
N GLY A 350 30.96 -15.23 74.36
CA GLY A 350 31.01 -16.36 75.30
C GLY A 350 31.66 -16.08 76.67
N LYS A 351 32.28 -14.91 76.87
CA LYS A 351 32.80 -14.41 78.16
C LYS A 351 31.92 -13.29 78.75
N ILE A 352 30.73 -13.05 78.18
CA ILE A 352 29.72 -12.11 78.66
C ILE A 352 28.59 -12.89 79.34
N SER A 353 28.32 -12.56 80.60
CA SER A 353 27.25 -13.15 81.40
C SER A 353 26.08 -12.17 81.49
N LEU A 354 25.12 -12.25 80.56
CA LEU A 354 23.92 -11.41 80.55
C LEU A 354 23.14 -11.48 81.88
N ALA A 355 23.00 -12.67 82.46
CA ALA A 355 22.33 -12.89 83.75
C ALA A 355 22.99 -12.16 84.94
N ARG A 356 24.25 -11.75 84.83
CA ARG A 356 24.97 -10.95 85.84
C ARG A 356 25.31 -9.54 85.34
N ARG A 357 24.88 -9.18 84.12
CA ARG A 357 25.23 -7.95 83.38
C ARG A 357 26.74 -7.62 83.44
N GLN A 358 27.58 -8.67 83.35
CA GLN A 358 29.03 -8.62 83.56
C GLN A 358 29.79 -9.34 82.43
N ALA A 359 30.85 -8.72 81.94
CA ALA A 359 31.75 -9.24 80.92
C ALA A 359 33.17 -9.42 81.47
N ARG A 360 33.78 -10.60 81.29
CA ARG A 360 35.12 -10.90 81.80
C ARG A 360 36.16 -10.91 80.68
N CYS A 361 37.15 -10.03 80.74
CA CYS A 361 38.24 -10.01 79.76
C CYS A 361 39.26 -11.13 80.00
N GLU A 362 40.17 -11.32 79.05
CA GLU A 362 41.16 -12.41 79.10
C GLU A 362 42.22 -12.21 80.20
N ARG A 363 42.38 -10.98 80.69
CA ARG A 363 43.20 -10.63 81.87
C ARG A 363 42.40 -10.64 83.20
N ASN A 364 41.23 -11.29 83.22
CA ASN A 364 40.31 -11.44 84.36
C ASN A 364 39.67 -10.15 84.93
N HIS A 365 39.83 -8.98 84.31
CA HIS A 365 39.03 -7.80 84.68
C HIS A 365 37.54 -7.99 84.34
N ILE A 366 36.64 -7.37 85.11
CA ILE A 366 35.19 -7.50 84.95
C ILE A 366 34.56 -6.13 84.65
N THR A 367 33.94 -6.02 83.48
CA THR A 367 33.22 -4.83 82.98
C THR A 367 31.72 -5.00 83.16
N CYS A 368 31.00 -3.94 83.53
CA CYS A 368 29.53 -3.90 83.49
C CYS A 368 29.05 -3.75 82.04
N THR A 369 28.06 -4.52 81.60
CA THR A 369 27.57 -4.49 80.21
C THR A 369 26.69 -3.27 79.89
N ILE A 370 26.20 -2.55 80.89
CA ILE A 370 25.33 -1.37 80.73
C ILE A 370 26.19 -0.10 80.60
N CYS A 371 26.79 0.35 81.70
CA CYS A 371 27.62 1.57 81.75
C CYS A 371 28.99 1.42 81.05
N ARG A 372 29.36 0.21 80.61
CA ARG A 372 30.68 -0.15 80.05
C ARG A 372 31.87 0.10 81.00
N GLY A 373 31.61 0.46 82.27
CA GLY A 373 32.59 0.74 83.31
C GLY A 373 32.99 -0.49 84.13
N GLN A 374 33.64 -0.25 85.28
CA GLN A 374 33.99 -1.29 86.25
C GLN A 374 32.72 -1.95 86.81
N ALA A 375 32.72 -3.28 86.96
CA ALA A 375 31.56 -4.00 87.49
C ALA A 375 31.19 -3.60 88.94
N HIS A 376 29.91 -3.33 89.18
CA HIS A 376 29.37 -2.83 90.45
C HIS A 376 29.03 -3.92 91.49
N GLY A 377 29.58 -5.13 91.33
CA GLY A 377 29.29 -6.26 92.22
C GLY A 377 27.86 -6.77 92.07
N ASN A 378 27.10 -6.75 93.17
CA ASN A 378 25.68 -7.13 93.22
C ASN A 378 24.72 -5.93 93.18
N ASN A 379 25.24 -4.70 93.01
CA ASN A 379 24.40 -3.50 92.94
C ASN A 379 23.95 -3.23 91.50
N ASP A 380 22.76 -2.67 91.35
CA ASP A 380 22.24 -2.21 90.06
C ASP A 380 23.10 -1.10 89.45
N CYS A 381 23.05 -0.98 88.13
CA CYS A 381 23.85 0.00 87.40
C CYS A 381 23.20 1.39 87.47
N PRO A 382 23.91 2.44 87.92
CA PRO A 382 23.36 3.80 88.03
C PRO A 382 23.10 4.48 86.68
N GLN A 383 23.57 3.91 85.58
CA GLN A 383 23.32 4.37 84.20
C GLN A 383 22.38 3.43 83.43
N ASP A 384 21.61 2.58 84.11
CA ASP A 384 20.56 1.78 83.47
C ASP A 384 19.33 2.66 83.17
N GLN A 385 19.17 3.01 81.89
CA GLN A 385 18.11 3.91 81.43
C GLN A 385 16.72 3.30 81.58
N ASP A 386 16.57 2.00 81.35
CA ASP A 386 15.30 1.28 81.50
C ASP A 386 14.89 1.22 82.98
N LEU A 387 15.85 0.97 83.87
CA LEU A 387 15.63 1.05 85.31
C LEU A 387 15.26 2.46 85.76
N ASN A 388 15.91 3.49 85.20
CA ASN A 388 15.60 4.89 85.51
C ASN A 388 14.18 5.29 85.06
N LEU A 389 13.78 4.91 83.83
CA LEU A 389 12.40 5.11 83.34
C LEU A 389 11.38 4.34 84.19
N THR A 390 11.71 3.12 84.61
CA THR A 390 10.88 2.32 85.52
C THR A 390 10.74 2.99 86.89
N ASN A 391 11.80 3.61 87.40
CA ASN A 391 11.78 4.35 88.66
C ASN A 391 10.99 5.65 88.55
N LEU A 392 11.08 6.39 87.44
CA LEU A 392 10.26 7.58 87.18
C LEU A 392 8.77 7.21 87.15
N LEU A 393 8.40 6.15 86.42
CA LEU A 393 7.02 5.64 86.42
C LEU A 393 6.59 5.19 87.82
N ALA A 394 7.47 4.54 88.58
CA ALA A 394 7.21 4.16 89.96
C ALA A 394 6.99 5.38 90.88
N GLU A 395 7.74 6.47 90.71
CA GLU A 395 7.53 7.73 91.43
C GLU A 395 6.20 8.40 91.03
N GLU A 396 5.89 8.44 89.74
CA GLU A 396 4.64 8.96 89.20
C GLU A 396 3.43 8.23 89.81
N GLU A 397 3.44 6.90 89.75
CA GLU A 397 2.39 6.00 90.26
C GLU A 397 2.37 5.85 91.79
N GLY A 398 3.44 6.28 92.48
CA GLY A 398 3.59 6.21 93.93
C GLY A 398 4.01 4.83 94.45
N TRP A 399 4.61 3.97 93.62
CA TRP A 399 5.21 2.69 93.98
C TRP A 399 6.47 2.85 94.83
N LYS A 400 6.86 1.80 95.58
CA LYS A 400 8.02 1.85 96.50
C LYS A 400 8.85 0.57 96.43
N HIS A 401 10.16 0.70 96.47
CA HIS A 401 11.08 -0.44 96.57
C HIS A 401 11.06 -1.04 97.98
N CYS A 402 11.07 -2.37 98.07
CA CYS A 402 11.32 -3.07 99.34
C CYS A 402 12.80 -2.98 99.73
N TYR A 403 13.12 -2.56 100.97
CA TYR A 403 14.51 -2.46 101.46
C TYR A 403 15.32 -3.76 101.46
N SER A 404 14.67 -4.94 101.36
CA SER A 404 15.33 -6.23 101.49
C SER A 404 15.57 -6.96 100.16
N CYS A 405 14.79 -6.66 99.12
CA CYS A 405 14.90 -7.32 97.80
C CYS A 405 14.76 -6.37 96.63
N HIS A 406 14.62 -5.06 96.88
CA HIS A 406 14.50 -3.97 95.90
C HIS A 406 13.35 -4.08 94.89
N ALA A 407 12.52 -5.12 94.94
CA ALA A 407 11.30 -5.22 94.15
C ALA A 407 10.38 -4.02 94.39
N LEU A 408 9.84 -3.46 93.32
CA LEU A 408 8.79 -2.46 93.36
C LEU A 408 7.49 -3.06 93.91
N VAL A 409 6.86 -2.34 94.82
CA VAL A 409 5.62 -2.73 95.51
C VAL A 409 4.60 -1.61 95.35
N GLU A 410 3.39 -1.99 94.96
CA GLU A 410 2.20 -1.13 94.87
C GLU A 410 1.40 -1.21 96.18
N HIS A 411 0.81 -0.10 96.63
CA HIS A 411 0.07 -0.03 97.90
C HIS A 411 -1.44 -0.09 97.76
N LYS A 412 -2.03 -1.27 98.00
CA LYS A 412 -3.48 -1.50 97.92
C LYS A 412 -4.22 -1.35 99.25
N GLU A 413 -3.50 -1.37 100.36
CA GLU A 413 -4.10 -1.39 101.70
C GLU A 413 -4.25 0.03 102.30
N ALA A 414 -4.78 0.10 103.53
CA ALA A 414 -5.05 1.34 104.26
C ALA A 414 -4.09 1.60 105.43
N CYS A 415 -3.09 0.75 105.67
CA CYS A 415 -2.09 0.91 106.72
C CYS A 415 -0.72 1.26 106.11
N GLN A 416 0.17 1.95 106.82
CA GLN A 416 1.56 2.17 106.36
C GLN A 416 2.41 0.89 106.32
N HIS A 417 1.97 -0.17 106.98
CA HIS A 417 2.63 -1.46 107.00
C HIS A 417 2.52 -2.11 105.62
N MET A 418 3.65 -2.57 105.08
CA MET A 418 3.69 -3.35 103.85
C MET A 418 4.54 -4.60 104.07
N THR A 419 4.07 -5.74 103.58
CA THR A 419 4.81 -7.00 103.59
C THR A 419 5.15 -7.37 102.14
N CYS A 420 6.44 -7.37 101.80
CA CYS A 420 6.88 -7.77 100.47
C CYS A 420 6.77 -9.29 100.27
N ARG A 421 6.72 -9.76 99.01
CA ARG A 421 6.73 -11.18 98.64
C ARG A 421 7.95 -11.96 99.16
N CYS A 422 9.04 -11.28 99.50
CA CYS A 422 10.21 -11.88 100.17
C CYS A 422 10.05 -12.08 101.69
N GLY A 423 8.89 -11.71 102.27
CA GLY A 423 8.61 -11.77 103.71
C GLY A 423 9.05 -10.53 104.51
N ALA A 424 9.81 -9.61 103.90
CA ALA A 424 10.29 -8.41 104.58
C ALA A 424 9.15 -7.40 104.82
N GLN A 425 9.02 -6.94 106.07
CA GLN A 425 8.03 -5.95 106.49
C GLN A 425 8.63 -4.54 106.58
N PHE A 426 8.00 -3.56 105.95
CA PHE A 426 8.49 -2.18 105.85
C PHE A 426 7.37 -1.13 105.96
N CYS A 427 7.77 0.13 106.14
CA CYS A 427 6.86 1.27 106.08
C CYS A 427 6.80 1.81 104.65
N TYR A 428 5.60 1.91 104.06
CA TYR A 428 5.44 2.37 102.68
C TYR A 428 5.77 3.87 102.49
N VAL A 429 5.73 4.69 103.54
CA VAL A 429 6.06 6.11 103.45
C VAL A 429 7.56 6.33 103.18
N CYS A 430 8.43 5.63 103.93
CA CYS A 430 9.88 5.87 103.92
C CYS A 430 10.74 4.67 103.44
N GLY A 431 10.14 3.53 103.12
CA GLY A 431 10.84 2.30 102.70
C GLY A 431 11.56 1.53 103.81
N LEU A 432 11.79 2.14 104.98
CA LEU A 432 12.53 1.54 106.10
C LEU A 432 11.78 0.37 106.76
N ARG A 433 12.54 -0.47 107.50
CA ARG A 433 12.01 -1.62 108.23
C ARG A 433 10.83 -1.22 109.13
N TRP A 434 9.83 -2.10 109.21
CA TRP A 434 8.64 -1.82 110.01
C TRP A 434 8.98 -1.52 111.48
N ARG A 435 8.29 -0.53 112.06
CA ARG A 435 8.52 0.03 113.41
C ARG A 435 9.90 0.67 113.66
N THR A 436 10.70 1.00 112.63
CA THR A 436 11.94 1.78 112.80
C THR A 436 11.84 3.24 112.33
N CYS A 437 10.63 3.75 112.11
CA CYS A 437 10.37 5.10 111.60
C CYS A 437 9.17 5.75 112.30
N GLY A 438 9.16 7.08 112.40
CA GLY A 438 8.07 7.88 112.98
C GLY A 438 7.07 8.44 111.96
N CYS A 439 6.91 7.79 110.80
CA CYS A 439 6.02 8.29 109.74
C CYS A 439 4.55 8.30 110.17
N THR A 440 3.76 9.25 109.67
CA THR A 440 2.32 9.40 110.01
C THR A 440 1.39 8.94 108.89
N MET A 441 0.14 8.62 109.22
CA MET A 441 -0.89 8.27 108.22
C MET A 441 -1.11 9.41 107.22
N GLU A 442 -1.03 10.66 107.68
CA GLU A 442 -1.13 11.86 106.85
C GLU A 442 -0.07 11.86 105.72
N GLN A 443 1.17 11.47 106.02
CA GLN A 443 2.23 11.36 105.01
C GLN A 443 1.94 10.27 103.96
N LEU A 444 1.29 9.17 104.35
CA LEU A 444 0.84 8.14 103.40
C LEU A 444 -0.29 8.66 102.51
N HIS A 445 -1.25 9.38 103.08
CA HIS A 445 -2.35 9.99 102.34
C HIS A 445 -1.86 11.04 101.35
N ALA A 446 -0.91 11.90 101.75
CA ALA A 446 -0.28 12.88 100.87
C ALA A 446 0.42 12.24 99.66
N ILE A 447 1.15 11.14 99.87
CA ILE A 447 1.79 10.39 98.77
C ILE A 447 0.74 9.81 97.80
N LYS A 448 -0.34 9.23 98.30
CA LYS A 448 -1.43 8.68 97.46
C LYS A 448 -2.14 9.78 96.66
N GLN A 449 -2.53 10.87 97.31
CA GLN A 449 -3.19 12.01 96.65
C GLN A 449 -2.29 12.65 95.59
N ALA A 450 -0.99 12.78 95.83
CA ALA A 450 -0.05 13.31 94.84
C ALA A 450 0.10 12.38 93.61
N ALA A 451 0.09 11.05 93.80
CA ALA A 451 0.10 10.08 92.70
C ALA A 451 -1.22 10.07 91.92
N GLU A 452 -2.36 10.14 92.61
CA GLU A 452 -3.69 10.25 92.00
C GLU A 452 -3.84 11.55 91.19
N ALA A 453 -3.34 12.68 91.69
CA ALA A 453 -3.32 13.95 90.96
C ALA A 453 -2.46 13.88 89.68
N ARG A 454 -1.27 13.26 89.75
CA ARG A 454 -0.42 13.03 88.56
C ARG A 454 -1.10 12.15 87.52
N ARG A 455 -1.71 11.04 87.94
CA ARG A 455 -2.51 10.16 87.06
C ARG A 455 -3.65 10.92 86.39
N GLY A 456 -4.41 11.70 87.16
CA GLY A 456 -5.51 12.52 86.65
C GLY A 456 -5.04 13.55 85.61
N GLN A 457 -3.93 14.24 85.88
CA GLN A 457 -3.37 15.21 84.94
C GLN A 457 -2.90 14.56 83.63
N ARG A 458 -2.27 13.37 83.69
CA ARG A 458 -1.83 12.64 82.49
C ARG A 458 -3.02 12.35 81.56
N ILE A 459 -4.11 11.80 82.12
CA ILE A 459 -5.32 11.44 81.37
C ILE A 459 -5.98 12.68 80.74
N ILE A 460 -5.93 13.84 81.42
CA ILE A 460 -6.43 15.10 80.87
C ILE A 460 -5.58 15.54 79.68
N ASN A 461 -4.25 15.54 79.82
CA ASN A 461 -3.32 15.93 78.74
C ASN A 461 -3.43 15.01 77.52
N GLU A 462 -3.41 13.68 77.72
CA GLU A 462 -3.59 12.68 76.67
C GLU A 462 -4.91 12.88 75.91
N ARG A 463 -5.97 13.29 76.62
CA ARG A 463 -7.26 13.60 76.03
C ARG A 463 -7.25 14.90 75.21
N THR A 464 -6.64 15.97 75.71
CA THR A 464 -6.53 17.24 74.97
C THR A 464 -5.66 17.09 73.73
N GLU A 465 -4.51 16.40 73.84
CA GLU A 465 -3.63 16.09 72.71
C GLU A 465 -4.36 15.24 71.65
N ALA A 466 -5.19 14.28 72.07
CA ALA A 466 -6.00 13.48 71.16
C ALA A 466 -7.17 14.27 70.53
N GLU A 467 -7.70 15.30 71.21
CA GLU A 467 -8.70 16.22 70.66
C GLU A 467 -8.06 17.14 69.61
N GLU A 468 -6.94 17.79 69.93
CA GLU A 468 -6.15 18.61 68.99
C GLU A 468 -5.71 17.83 67.74
N LEU A 469 -5.23 16.60 67.91
CA LEU A 469 -4.81 15.76 66.77
C LEU A 469 -5.99 15.41 65.84
N ARG A 470 -7.21 15.24 66.36
CA ARG A 470 -8.39 15.00 65.53
C ARG A 470 -8.77 16.22 64.72
N ASP A 471 -8.73 17.41 65.32
CA ASP A 471 -9.04 18.66 64.62
C ASP A 471 -8.02 18.96 63.51
N ILE A 472 -6.73 18.69 63.75
CA ILE A 472 -5.66 18.81 62.74
C ILE A 472 -5.90 17.82 61.58
N LEU A 473 -6.21 16.56 61.87
CA LEU A 473 -6.48 15.56 60.82
C LEU A 473 -7.72 15.91 59.98
N ALA A 474 -8.79 16.43 60.60
CA ALA A 474 -9.98 16.88 59.88
C ALA A 474 -9.70 18.06 58.95
N GLN A 475 -8.83 19.00 59.36
CA GLN A 475 -8.39 20.11 58.50
C GLN A 475 -7.55 19.63 57.31
N ILE A 476 -6.68 18.63 57.52
CA ILE A 476 -5.90 18.01 56.43
C ILE A 476 -6.83 17.32 55.43
N GLU A 477 -7.80 16.52 55.88
CA GLU A 477 -8.77 15.85 55.01
C GLU A 477 -9.62 16.86 54.22
N GLU A 478 -9.98 18.00 54.80
CA GLU A 478 -10.67 19.08 54.09
C GLU A 478 -9.82 19.73 53.01
N PHE A 479 -8.55 20.00 53.31
CA PHE A 479 -7.60 20.56 52.36
C PHE A 479 -7.32 19.57 51.21
N GLU A 480 -7.10 18.29 51.51
CA GLU A 480 -6.92 17.24 50.50
C GLU A 480 -8.15 17.09 49.60
N ARG A 481 -9.37 17.19 50.15
CA ARG A 481 -10.62 17.23 49.36
C ARG A 481 -10.68 18.43 48.42
N GLN A 482 -10.29 19.62 48.88
CA GLN A 482 -10.27 20.83 48.05
C GLN A 482 -9.24 20.71 46.92
N GLU A 483 -8.02 20.27 47.22
CA GLU A 483 -7.00 20.05 46.18
C GLU A 483 -7.40 18.96 45.18
N ALA A 484 -8.03 17.86 45.64
CA ALA A 484 -8.53 16.81 44.76
C ALA A 484 -9.58 17.35 43.79
N TRP A 485 -10.51 18.19 44.27
CA TRP A 485 -11.50 18.87 43.43
C TRP A 485 -10.85 19.81 42.40
N THR A 486 -9.87 20.62 42.80
CA THR A 486 -9.13 21.50 41.88
C THR A 486 -8.38 20.71 40.81
N ARG A 487 -7.67 19.63 41.18
CA ARG A 487 -6.99 18.74 40.22
C ARG A 487 -7.95 18.07 39.24
N GLU A 488 -9.17 17.76 39.66
CA GLU A 488 -10.20 17.17 38.79
C GLU A 488 -10.70 18.20 37.77
N ILE A 489 -10.94 19.45 38.19
CA ILE A 489 -11.28 20.56 37.28
C ILE A 489 -10.14 20.81 36.29
N GLU A 490 -8.89 20.89 36.75
CA GLU A 490 -7.72 21.05 35.87
C GLU A 490 -7.58 19.89 34.89
N ARG A 491 -7.89 18.65 35.27
CA ARG A 491 -7.89 17.51 34.33
C ARG A 491 -8.96 17.68 33.25
N LEU A 492 -10.19 17.99 33.63
CA LEU A 492 -11.30 18.18 32.70
C LEU A 492 -11.07 19.38 31.75
N GLU A 493 -10.44 20.44 32.23
CA GLU A 493 -10.05 21.59 31.39
C GLU A 493 -8.91 21.23 30.43
N ASN A 494 -7.92 20.46 30.86
CA ASN A 494 -6.87 19.94 29.97
C ASN A 494 -7.46 18.99 28.91
N GLU A 495 -8.34 18.05 29.29
CA GLU A 495 -9.04 17.16 28.35
C GLU A 495 -9.87 17.94 27.31
N ARG A 496 -10.54 19.05 27.74
CA ARG A 496 -11.24 19.96 26.82
C ARG A 496 -10.27 20.65 25.86
N LEU A 497 -9.16 21.19 26.36
CA LEU A 497 -8.15 21.87 25.55
C LEU A 497 -7.41 20.93 24.59
N GLU A 498 -7.18 19.67 24.97
CA GLU A 498 -6.63 18.64 24.09
C GLU A 498 -7.62 18.31 22.96
N LEU A 499 -8.92 18.19 23.26
CA LEU A 499 -9.94 17.99 22.25
C LEU A 499 -10.09 19.20 21.31
N GLU A 500 -10.06 20.43 21.83
CA GLU A 500 -10.08 21.67 21.04
C GLU A 500 -8.85 21.77 20.10
N ARG A 501 -7.64 21.41 20.58
CA ARG A 501 -6.42 21.34 19.76
C ARG A 501 -6.53 20.28 18.67
N TRP A 502 -6.98 19.08 19.01
CA TRP A 502 -7.17 18.00 18.05
C TRP A 502 -8.20 18.38 16.98
N GLN A 503 -9.30 19.05 17.35
CA GLN A 503 -10.27 19.58 16.40
C GLN A 503 -9.66 20.64 15.48
N ALA A 504 -8.84 21.56 16.01
CA ALA A 504 -8.15 22.57 15.21
C ALA A 504 -7.13 21.95 14.24
N GLU A 505 -6.35 20.95 14.67
CA GLU A 505 -5.42 20.20 13.82
C GLU A 505 -6.15 19.44 12.69
N VAL A 506 -7.29 18.83 12.99
CA VAL A 506 -8.14 18.15 11.99
C VAL A 506 -8.76 19.17 11.01
N GLU A 507 -9.21 20.32 11.50
CA GLU A 507 -9.77 21.39 10.65
C GLU A 507 -8.69 22.02 9.75
N GLU A 508 -7.47 22.20 10.26
CA GLU A 508 -6.32 22.67 9.48
C GLU A 508 -5.91 21.64 8.41
N ARG A 509 -5.78 20.35 8.76
CA ARG A 509 -5.53 19.27 7.79
C ARG A 509 -6.62 19.21 6.72
N LEU A 510 -7.90 19.39 7.07
CA LEU A 510 -9.00 19.43 6.11
C LEU A 510 -8.92 20.64 5.18
N LYS A 511 -8.56 21.82 5.68
CA LYS A 511 -8.33 23.03 4.86
C LYS A 511 -7.16 22.82 3.90
N MET A 512 -6.05 22.26 4.37
CA MET A 512 -4.89 21.97 3.53
C MET A 512 -5.21 20.95 2.42
N GLU A 513 -5.96 19.89 2.72
CA GLU A 513 -6.42 18.93 1.70
C GLU A 513 -7.41 19.57 0.72
N GLN A 514 -8.29 20.47 1.18
CA GLN A 514 -9.19 21.21 0.30
C GLN A 514 -8.41 22.12 -0.66
N VAL A 515 -7.37 22.82 -0.19
CA VAL A 515 -6.47 23.61 -1.03
C VAL A 515 -5.72 22.72 -2.02
N ARG A 516 -5.12 21.61 -1.56
CA ARG A 516 -4.43 20.64 -2.44
C ARG A 516 -5.34 20.14 -3.56
N ARG A 517 -6.59 19.75 -3.25
CA ARG A 517 -7.57 19.32 -4.27
C ARG A 517 -7.92 20.43 -5.26
N GLN A 518 -8.00 21.69 -4.82
CA GLN A 518 -8.21 22.83 -5.71
C GLN A 518 -6.99 23.07 -6.60
N GLU A 519 -5.76 22.96 -6.08
CA GLU A 519 -4.53 23.06 -6.86
C GLU A 519 -4.42 21.95 -7.93
N VAL A 520 -4.79 20.71 -7.58
CA VAL A 520 -4.84 19.57 -8.50
C VAL A 520 -5.91 19.80 -9.58
N GLU A 521 -7.14 20.19 -9.24
CA GLU A 521 -8.17 20.52 -10.23
C GLU A 521 -7.72 21.66 -11.17
N ILE A 522 -7.11 22.73 -10.65
CA ILE A 522 -6.57 23.84 -11.47
C ILE A 522 -5.47 23.34 -12.42
N LYS A 523 -4.56 22.49 -11.94
CA LYS A 523 -3.48 21.89 -12.74
C LYS A 523 -4.06 21.04 -13.88
N TYR A 524 -5.04 20.17 -13.59
CA TYR A 524 -5.65 19.32 -14.62
C TYR A 524 -6.57 20.09 -15.56
N GLN A 525 -7.20 21.17 -15.10
CA GLN A 525 -7.95 22.09 -15.96
C GLN A 525 -7.05 22.82 -16.96
N GLN A 526 -5.88 23.30 -16.55
CA GLN A 526 -4.87 23.86 -17.47
C GLN A 526 -4.35 22.82 -18.47
N LEU A 527 -4.21 21.56 -18.05
CA LEU A 527 -3.84 20.46 -18.94
C LEU A 527 -4.95 20.14 -19.95
N ARG A 528 -6.23 20.22 -19.56
CA ARG A 528 -7.39 20.10 -20.47
C ARG A 528 -7.37 21.19 -21.53
N GLU A 529 -7.25 22.46 -21.12
CA GLU A 529 -7.24 23.61 -22.03
C GLU A 529 -6.12 23.54 -23.08
N MET A 530 -4.88 23.26 -22.67
CA MET A 530 -3.75 23.06 -23.61
C MET A 530 -3.95 21.85 -24.55
N LEU A 531 -4.69 20.84 -24.11
CA LEU A 531 -4.96 19.63 -24.89
C LEU A 531 -6.07 19.89 -25.92
N ASP A 532 -7.07 20.69 -25.57
CA ASP A 532 -8.14 21.11 -26.48
C ASP A 532 -7.61 22.06 -27.58
N GLU A 533 -6.75 23.02 -27.23
CA GLU A 533 -6.02 23.84 -28.23
C GLU A 533 -5.21 22.97 -29.21
N LEU A 534 -4.60 21.89 -28.70
CA LEU A 534 -3.90 20.92 -29.54
C LEU A 534 -4.88 20.12 -30.41
N HIS A 535 -6.05 19.74 -29.90
CA HIS A 535 -7.07 19.03 -30.65
C HIS A 535 -7.61 19.85 -31.83
N GLU A 536 -7.97 21.11 -31.59
CA GLU A 536 -8.38 22.04 -32.63
C GLU A 536 -7.29 22.21 -33.70
N LEU A 537 -6.04 22.42 -33.28
CA LEU A 537 -4.91 22.56 -34.20
C LEU A 537 -4.68 21.28 -35.01
N GLN A 538 -4.70 20.10 -34.39
CA GLN A 538 -4.52 18.82 -35.08
C GLN A 538 -5.67 18.54 -36.07
N GLN A 539 -6.90 18.92 -35.73
CA GLN A 539 -8.03 18.82 -36.64
C GLN A 539 -7.88 19.76 -37.84
N VAL A 540 -7.58 21.04 -37.64
CA VAL A 540 -7.32 22.00 -38.72
C VAL A 540 -6.17 21.54 -39.63
N MET A 541 -5.12 20.96 -39.06
CA MET A 541 -4.01 20.38 -39.83
C MET A 541 -4.41 19.13 -40.64
N ALA A 542 -5.41 18.38 -40.20
CA ALA A 542 -5.96 17.23 -40.93
C ALA A 542 -6.89 17.71 -42.05
N ASP A 543 -7.89 18.54 -41.74
CA ASP A 543 -8.84 19.10 -42.72
C ASP A 543 -8.08 19.85 -43.84
N SER A 544 -7.09 20.69 -43.50
CA SER A 544 -6.23 21.37 -44.49
C SER A 544 -5.45 20.41 -45.40
N LYS A 545 -5.12 19.20 -44.93
CA LYS A 545 -4.46 18.18 -45.77
C LYS A 545 -5.44 17.41 -46.63
N GLN A 546 -6.65 17.15 -46.13
CA GLN A 546 -7.75 16.60 -46.93
C GLN A 546 -8.12 17.55 -48.08
N ASP A 547 -8.20 18.86 -47.82
CA ASP A 547 -8.45 19.90 -48.82
C ASP A 547 -7.31 20.06 -49.85
N GLU A 548 -6.05 19.81 -49.47
CA GLU A 548 -4.94 19.71 -50.42
C GLU A 548 -5.11 18.49 -51.33
N TYR A 549 -5.32 17.29 -50.77
CA TYR A 549 -5.49 16.07 -51.57
C TYR A 549 -6.71 16.14 -52.51
N ALA A 550 -7.82 16.74 -52.07
CA ALA A 550 -9.00 16.93 -52.92
C ALA A 550 -8.71 17.87 -54.11
N ARG A 551 -7.98 18.98 -53.88
CA ARG A 551 -7.56 19.90 -54.95
C ARG A 551 -6.56 19.26 -55.90
N ASP A 552 -5.58 18.52 -55.39
CA ASP A 552 -4.59 17.82 -56.20
C ASP A 552 -5.23 16.73 -57.06
N LEU A 553 -6.19 15.97 -56.52
CA LEU A 553 -6.94 14.96 -57.26
C LEU A 553 -7.81 15.59 -58.37
N ALA A 554 -8.51 16.69 -58.08
CA ALA A 554 -9.29 17.43 -59.07
C ALA A 554 -8.40 18.01 -60.19
N ALA A 555 -7.22 18.55 -59.86
CA ALA A 555 -6.25 19.06 -60.82
C ALA A 555 -5.62 17.95 -61.67
N GLU A 556 -5.31 16.78 -61.08
CA GLU A 556 -4.86 15.59 -61.82
C GLU A 556 -5.94 15.18 -62.83
N ALA A 557 -7.20 15.17 -62.43
CA ALA A 557 -8.33 14.78 -63.27
C ALA A 557 -8.59 15.76 -64.41
N GLU A 558 -8.55 17.07 -64.16
CA GLU A 558 -8.69 18.09 -65.22
C GLU A 558 -7.55 17.97 -66.24
N SER A 559 -6.30 17.82 -65.77
CA SER A 559 -5.13 17.62 -66.61
C SER A 559 -5.21 16.33 -67.43
N ALA A 560 -5.60 15.21 -66.80
CA ALA A 560 -5.76 13.92 -67.47
C ALA A 560 -6.87 13.96 -68.52
N LYS A 561 -8.03 14.57 -68.18
CA LYS A 561 -9.15 14.77 -69.10
C LYS A 561 -8.76 15.63 -70.29
N LYS A 562 -8.06 16.74 -70.07
CA LYS A 562 -7.57 17.60 -71.15
C LYS A 562 -6.60 16.87 -72.08
N GLN A 563 -5.60 16.19 -71.53
CA GLN A 563 -4.67 15.37 -72.34
C GLN A 563 -5.39 14.26 -73.11
N PHE A 564 -6.46 13.70 -72.54
CA PHE A 564 -7.27 12.68 -73.18
C PHE A 564 -8.15 13.25 -74.31
N GLU A 565 -8.80 14.40 -74.09
CA GLU A 565 -9.57 15.12 -75.10
C GLU A 565 -8.68 15.61 -76.25
N GLU A 566 -7.47 16.09 -75.97
CA GLU A 566 -6.45 16.43 -76.99
C GLU A 566 -6.07 15.19 -77.84
N ARG A 567 -5.79 14.04 -77.21
CA ARG A 567 -5.50 12.79 -77.93
C ARG A 567 -6.68 12.36 -78.80
N GLN A 568 -7.91 12.39 -78.28
CA GLN A 568 -9.12 12.06 -79.05
C GLN A 568 -9.33 13.01 -80.23
N GLN A 569 -9.06 14.31 -80.07
CA GLN A 569 -9.17 15.25 -81.17
C GLN A 569 -8.11 14.96 -82.25
N THR A 570 -6.86 14.69 -81.88
CA THR A 570 -5.85 14.28 -82.87
C THR A 570 -6.21 12.97 -83.57
N GLU A 571 -6.87 12.03 -82.88
CA GLU A 571 -7.35 10.79 -83.52
C GLU A 571 -8.47 11.11 -84.53
N ARG A 572 -9.47 11.93 -84.18
CA ARG A 572 -10.51 12.40 -85.12
C ARG A 572 -9.92 13.10 -86.35
N ASP A 573 -9.00 14.04 -86.17
CA ASP A 573 -8.37 14.77 -87.27
C ASP A 573 -7.59 13.84 -88.21
N ASN A 574 -6.92 12.82 -87.64
CA ASN A 574 -6.25 11.76 -88.40
C ASN A 574 -7.23 10.86 -89.15
N LEU A 575 -8.39 10.53 -88.56
CA LEU A 575 -9.44 9.75 -89.23
C LEU A 575 -10.07 10.53 -90.39
N ASP A 576 -10.39 11.79 -90.19
CA ASP A 576 -10.99 12.64 -91.23
C ASP A 576 -10.02 12.84 -92.40
N SER A 577 -8.74 13.05 -92.10
CA SER A 577 -7.67 13.07 -93.10
C SER A 577 -7.56 11.75 -93.86
N LEU A 578 -7.59 10.61 -93.16
CA LEU A 578 -7.53 9.28 -93.77
C LEU A 578 -8.74 8.99 -94.66
N VAL A 579 -9.95 9.38 -94.24
CA VAL A 579 -11.18 9.25 -95.03
C VAL A 579 -11.09 10.09 -96.31
N GLN A 580 -10.66 11.35 -96.21
CA GLN A 580 -10.45 12.21 -97.40
C GLN A 580 -9.42 11.63 -98.37
N ILE A 581 -8.29 11.11 -97.87
CA ILE A 581 -7.25 10.48 -98.71
C ILE A 581 -7.81 9.23 -99.40
N LYS A 582 -8.51 8.35 -98.67
CA LYS A 582 -9.14 7.15 -99.23
C LYS A 582 -10.18 7.50 -100.30
N LEU A 583 -10.99 8.54 -100.10
CA LEU A 583 -11.99 9.00 -101.06
C LEU A 583 -11.33 9.55 -102.34
N ARG A 584 -10.41 10.52 -102.23
CA ARG A 584 -9.70 11.08 -103.39
C ARG A 584 -8.95 10.02 -104.19
N ALA A 585 -8.26 9.10 -103.51
CA ALA A 585 -7.58 7.98 -104.18
C ALA A 585 -8.54 7.04 -104.93
N ARG A 586 -9.82 6.98 -104.53
CA ARG A 586 -10.86 6.22 -105.22
C ARG A 586 -11.47 6.99 -106.39
N GLU A 587 -11.69 8.28 -106.23
CA GLU A 587 -12.13 9.21 -107.29
C GLU A 587 -11.08 9.25 -108.42
N ASP A 588 -9.81 9.53 -108.09
CA ASP A 588 -8.66 9.50 -109.00
C ASP A 588 -8.56 8.18 -109.78
N LYS A 589 -8.89 7.05 -109.13
CA LYS A 589 -8.87 5.74 -109.78
C LYS A 589 -9.95 5.64 -110.86
N TYR A 590 -11.19 6.00 -110.54
CA TYR A 590 -12.29 5.96 -111.50
C TYR A 590 -12.08 6.96 -112.64
N ASP A 591 -11.55 8.15 -112.36
CA ASP A 591 -11.28 9.15 -113.38
C ASP A 591 -10.13 8.73 -114.32
N LYS A 592 -9.11 8.01 -113.82
CA LYS A 592 -8.06 7.37 -114.65
C LYS A 592 -8.60 6.23 -115.51
N GLU A 593 -9.43 5.35 -114.93
CA GLU A 593 -10.11 4.27 -115.67
C GLU A 593 -11.02 4.85 -116.77
N TYR A 594 -11.70 5.97 -116.49
CA TYR A 594 -12.52 6.67 -117.47
C TYR A 594 -11.70 7.40 -118.53
N ALA A 595 -10.62 8.09 -118.18
CA ALA A 595 -9.76 8.76 -119.16
C ALA A 595 -9.22 7.77 -120.21
N ALA A 596 -8.71 6.61 -119.76
CA ALA A 596 -8.25 5.55 -120.66
C ALA A 596 -9.39 5.01 -121.57
N ARG A 597 -10.61 4.88 -121.04
CA ARG A 597 -11.78 4.51 -121.83
C ARG A 597 -12.17 5.60 -122.84
N ALA A 598 -12.17 6.87 -122.44
CA ALA A 598 -12.53 8.01 -123.28
C ALA A 598 -11.51 8.23 -124.41
N ASP A 599 -10.23 7.93 -124.16
CA ASP A 599 -9.18 7.93 -125.20
C ASP A 599 -9.42 6.85 -126.25
N LEU A 600 -9.74 5.62 -125.83
CA LEU A 600 -10.11 4.52 -126.74
C LEU A 600 -11.40 4.84 -127.52
N GLU A 601 -12.43 5.36 -126.84
CA GLU A 601 -13.68 5.77 -127.48
C GLU A 601 -13.47 6.93 -128.49
N ARG A 602 -12.49 7.82 -128.25
CA ARG A 602 -12.09 8.86 -129.21
C ARG A 602 -11.40 8.27 -130.44
N GLN A 603 -10.46 7.36 -130.26
CA GLN A 603 -9.80 6.65 -131.37
C GLN A 603 -10.81 5.91 -132.23
N LEU A 604 -11.70 5.12 -131.63
CA LEU A 604 -12.77 4.41 -132.34
C LEU A 604 -13.72 5.37 -133.10
N LYS A 605 -13.99 6.55 -132.54
CA LYS A 605 -14.81 7.59 -133.19
C LYS A 605 -14.08 8.21 -134.39
N GLU A 606 -12.77 8.42 -134.30
CA GLU A 606 -11.93 8.94 -135.38
C GLU A 606 -11.77 7.91 -136.51
N ASP A 607 -11.47 6.65 -136.18
CA ASP A 607 -11.36 5.53 -137.12
C ASP A 607 -12.68 5.29 -137.89
N TYR A 608 -13.82 5.28 -137.18
CA TYR A 608 -15.13 5.11 -137.81
C TYR A 608 -15.51 6.31 -138.69
N LEU A 609 -15.14 7.52 -138.28
CA LEU A 609 -15.35 8.74 -139.08
C LEU A 609 -14.47 8.76 -140.33
N ALA A 610 -13.24 8.24 -140.27
CA ALA A 610 -12.38 8.04 -141.44
C ALA A 610 -13.01 7.03 -142.41
N GLN A 611 -13.40 5.85 -141.93
CA GLN A 611 -14.10 4.83 -142.73
C GLN A 611 -15.38 5.36 -143.40
N LEU A 612 -16.17 6.17 -142.70
CA LEU A 612 -17.35 6.82 -143.28
C LEU A 612 -17.00 7.86 -144.35
N ARG A 613 -15.97 8.68 -144.14
CA ARG A 613 -15.51 9.66 -145.14
C ARG A 613 -15.03 8.96 -146.42
N ASP A 614 -14.21 7.92 -146.28
CA ASP A 614 -13.72 7.13 -147.41
C ASP A 614 -14.87 6.47 -148.19
N PHE A 615 -15.89 5.95 -147.49
CA PHE A 615 -17.05 5.31 -148.11
C PHE A 615 -17.98 6.29 -148.87
N TRP A 616 -18.01 7.56 -148.47
CA TRP A 616 -18.90 8.58 -149.06
C TRP A 616 -18.17 9.61 -149.95
N ALA A 617 -16.86 9.49 -150.14
CA ALA A 617 -16.00 10.48 -150.83
C ALA A 617 -16.47 10.88 -152.24
N ASP A 618 -16.98 9.94 -153.03
CA ASP A 618 -17.38 10.16 -154.43
C ASP A 618 -18.85 10.63 -154.61
N LYS A 619 -19.55 11.05 -153.54
CA LYS A 619 -21.00 11.38 -153.61
C LYS A 619 -21.32 12.83 -153.29
N VAL A 620 -22.26 13.38 -154.05
CA VAL A 620 -22.67 14.81 -154.03
C VAL A 620 -23.17 15.27 -152.65
N ASP A 621 -23.77 14.38 -151.85
CA ASP A 621 -24.24 14.67 -150.48
C ASP A 621 -23.38 13.94 -149.40
N GLY A 622 -22.10 13.70 -149.67
CA GLY A 622 -21.25 12.84 -148.84
C GLY A 622 -21.17 13.25 -147.37
N GLU A 623 -20.89 14.53 -147.09
CA GLU A 623 -20.68 15.02 -145.71
C GLU A 623 -21.94 14.94 -144.84
N GLU A 624 -23.11 15.28 -145.38
CA GLU A 624 -24.39 15.24 -144.65
C GLU A 624 -24.76 13.79 -144.25
N ARG A 625 -24.45 12.82 -145.12
CA ARG A 625 -24.64 11.38 -144.84
C ARG A 625 -23.62 10.84 -143.83
N VAL A 626 -22.39 11.34 -143.83
CA VAL A 626 -21.39 11.04 -142.79
C VAL A 626 -21.89 11.53 -141.42
N GLU A 627 -22.35 12.78 -141.33
CA GLU A 627 -22.84 13.34 -140.05
C GLU A 627 -24.10 12.63 -139.55
N ALA A 628 -25.06 12.33 -140.43
CA ALA A 628 -26.23 11.52 -140.10
C ALA A 628 -25.87 10.10 -139.63
N SER A 629 -24.79 9.51 -140.15
CA SER A 629 -24.28 8.19 -139.74
C SER A 629 -23.48 8.24 -138.42
N MET A 630 -22.90 9.39 -138.08
CA MET A 630 -22.19 9.63 -136.81
C MET A 630 -23.14 9.91 -135.65
N LEU A 631 -24.31 10.51 -135.90
CA LEU A 631 -25.24 10.92 -134.84
C LEU A 631 -25.69 9.77 -133.90
N PRO A 632 -26.07 8.56 -134.38
CA PRO A 632 -26.43 7.45 -133.49
C PRO A 632 -25.27 6.93 -132.64
N LEU A 633 -24.03 7.00 -133.14
CA LEU A 633 -22.84 6.62 -132.38
C LEU A 633 -22.60 7.62 -131.24
N ARG A 634 -22.64 8.93 -131.53
CA ARG A 634 -22.51 9.99 -130.52
C ARG A 634 -23.57 9.87 -129.43
N GLN A 635 -24.84 9.65 -129.80
CA GLN A 635 -25.93 9.43 -128.83
C GLN A 635 -25.73 8.19 -127.95
N ARG A 636 -25.18 7.09 -128.49
CA ARG A 636 -24.84 5.90 -127.70
C ARG A 636 -23.69 6.17 -126.73
N MET A 637 -22.67 6.92 -127.14
CA MET A 637 -21.55 7.33 -126.28
C MET A 637 -22.03 8.25 -125.16
N ASP A 638 -22.87 9.25 -125.45
CA ASP A 638 -23.46 10.16 -124.45
C ASP A 638 -24.32 9.38 -123.42
N LEU A 639 -25.07 8.37 -123.88
CA LEU A 639 -25.85 7.52 -122.99
C LEU A 639 -24.94 6.62 -122.13
N ALA A 640 -23.89 6.04 -122.71
CA ALA A 640 -22.89 5.24 -121.99
C ALA A 640 -22.12 6.06 -120.94
N TYR A 641 -21.79 7.32 -121.25
CA TYR A 641 -21.20 8.24 -120.28
C TYR A 641 -22.16 8.52 -119.12
N ARG A 642 -23.41 8.87 -119.39
CA ARG A 642 -24.41 9.15 -118.34
C ARG A 642 -24.71 7.94 -117.46
N THR A 643 -24.70 6.73 -118.00
CA THR A 643 -24.89 5.50 -117.20
C THR A 643 -23.65 5.16 -116.39
N TRP A 644 -22.44 5.32 -116.95
CA TRP A 644 -21.20 5.18 -116.18
C TRP A 644 -21.08 6.22 -115.05
N GLN A 645 -21.44 7.48 -115.31
CA GLN A 645 -21.39 8.55 -114.31
C GLN A 645 -22.27 8.21 -113.10
N ARG A 646 -23.53 7.80 -113.30
CA ARG A 646 -24.40 7.35 -112.20
C ARG A 646 -23.79 6.18 -111.44
N TRP A 647 -23.31 5.16 -112.15
CA TRP A 647 -22.66 4.00 -111.52
C TRP A 647 -21.44 4.42 -110.69
N ARG A 648 -20.60 5.33 -111.19
CA ARG A 648 -19.45 5.87 -110.45
C ARG A 648 -19.92 6.58 -109.18
N ASP A 649 -20.91 7.45 -109.30
CA ASP A 649 -21.43 8.25 -108.20
C ASP A 649 -22.08 7.34 -107.12
N ASP A 650 -22.82 6.30 -107.53
CA ASP A 650 -23.36 5.26 -106.64
C ASP A 650 -22.24 4.45 -105.93
N GLN A 651 -21.20 4.04 -106.66
CA GLN A 651 -20.06 3.31 -106.09
C GLN A 651 -19.22 4.19 -105.14
N LEU A 652 -19.07 5.48 -105.43
CA LEU A 652 -18.43 6.44 -104.53
C LEU A 652 -19.28 6.69 -103.29
N HIS A 653 -20.61 6.75 -103.43
CA HIS A 653 -21.52 6.89 -102.30
C HIS A 653 -21.45 5.66 -101.37
N HIS A 654 -21.56 4.44 -101.89
CA HIS A 654 -21.40 3.22 -101.09
C HIS A 654 -20.03 3.13 -100.40
N TYR A 655 -18.95 3.53 -101.09
CA TYR A 655 -17.62 3.56 -100.49
C TYR A 655 -17.51 4.62 -99.39
N ARG A 656 -18.13 5.80 -99.57
CA ARG A 656 -18.21 6.84 -98.55
C ARG A 656 -18.95 6.37 -97.29
N THR A 657 -20.14 5.78 -97.45
CA THR A 657 -20.91 5.22 -96.32
C THR A 657 -20.09 4.20 -95.54
N LYS A 658 -19.40 3.28 -96.21
CA LYS A 658 -18.51 2.31 -95.52
C LYS A 658 -17.40 2.99 -94.71
N LEU A 659 -16.83 4.10 -95.19
CA LEU A 659 -15.82 4.85 -94.45
C LEU A 659 -16.42 5.66 -93.28
N GLU A 660 -17.66 6.11 -93.41
CA GLU A 660 -18.43 6.73 -92.34
C GLU A 660 -18.80 5.70 -91.25
N ASP A 661 -19.11 4.45 -91.61
CA ASP A 661 -19.29 3.33 -90.67
C ASP A 661 -17.97 3.03 -89.93
N GLU A 662 -16.84 2.90 -90.65
CA GLU A 662 -15.50 2.71 -90.07
C GLU A 662 -15.12 3.86 -89.09
N ARG A 663 -15.54 5.09 -89.38
CA ARG A 663 -15.36 6.28 -88.52
C ARG A 663 -16.25 6.21 -87.27
N THR A 664 -17.52 5.85 -87.44
CA THR A 664 -18.52 5.76 -86.35
C THR A 664 -18.11 4.73 -85.30
N VAL A 665 -17.65 3.54 -85.70
CA VAL A 665 -17.16 2.50 -84.78
C VAL A 665 -15.99 3.01 -83.92
N LYS A 666 -15.10 3.83 -84.49
CA LYS A 666 -13.98 4.41 -83.73
C LYS A 666 -14.44 5.51 -82.75
N GLU A 667 -15.42 6.30 -83.13
CA GLU A 667 -16.03 7.30 -82.24
C GLU A 667 -16.71 6.63 -81.02
N GLU A 668 -17.40 5.49 -81.22
CA GLU A 668 -17.96 4.70 -80.11
C GLU A 668 -16.88 4.12 -79.17
N LEU A 669 -15.75 3.67 -79.71
CA LEU A 669 -14.60 3.22 -78.90
C LEU A 669 -13.99 4.38 -78.09
N MET A 670 -13.87 5.57 -78.69
CA MET A 670 -13.42 6.79 -77.99
C MET A 670 -14.39 7.19 -76.87
N TYR A 671 -15.70 7.16 -77.12
CA TYR A 671 -16.72 7.38 -76.09
C TYR A 671 -16.62 6.37 -74.94
N SER A 672 -16.47 5.09 -75.26
CA SER A 672 -16.33 4.01 -74.28
C SER A 672 -15.04 4.08 -73.46
N ALA A 673 -13.97 4.65 -74.04
CA ALA A 673 -12.73 4.93 -73.33
C ALA A 673 -12.89 6.13 -72.37
N ARG A 674 -13.59 7.20 -72.80
CA ARG A 674 -13.94 8.35 -71.94
C ARG A 674 -14.73 7.92 -70.71
N LYS A 675 -15.80 7.15 -70.91
CA LYS A 675 -16.65 6.61 -69.82
C LYS A 675 -15.86 5.83 -68.75
N ARG A 676 -14.85 5.06 -69.16
CA ARG A 676 -13.97 4.33 -68.22
C ARG A 676 -13.00 5.25 -67.49
N ASN A 677 -12.55 6.33 -68.11
CA ASN A 677 -11.71 7.34 -67.45
C ASN A 677 -12.52 8.17 -66.44
N ASP A 678 -13.72 8.61 -66.82
CA ASP A 678 -14.67 9.28 -65.91
C ASP A 678 -14.99 8.39 -64.69
N ALA A 679 -15.28 7.09 -64.90
CA ALA A 679 -15.54 6.15 -63.82
C ALA A 679 -14.32 5.96 -62.89
N ALA A 680 -13.11 5.81 -63.44
CA ALA A 680 -11.89 5.68 -62.64
C ALA A 680 -11.55 6.94 -61.82
N TYR A 681 -12.01 8.12 -62.25
CA TYR A 681 -11.94 9.33 -61.42
C TYR A 681 -12.94 9.26 -60.25
N VAL A 682 -14.19 8.90 -60.51
CA VAL A 682 -15.21 8.72 -59.46
C VAL A 682 -14.76 7.68 -58.42
N ASP A 683 -14.14 6.57 -58.85
CA ASP A 683 -13.56 5.58 -57.95
C ASP A 683 -12.50 6.23 -57.01
N LYS A 684 -11.54 6.99 -57.56
CA LYS A 684 -10.55 7.74 -56.76
C LYS A 684 -11.18 8.75 -55.80
N GLU A 685 -12.23 9.45 -56.24
CA GLU A 685 -12.95 10.45 -55.44
C GLU A 685 -13.67 9.80 -54.26
N THR A 686 -14.34 8.65 -54.49
CA THR A 686 -14.95 7.87 -53.39
C THR A 686 -13.91 7.27 -52.44
N ASP A 687 -12.76 6.82 -52.92
CA ASP A 687 -11.65 6.38 -52.07
C ASP A 687 -11.12 7.51 -51.17
N LEU A 688 -10.99 8.73 -51.70
CA LEU A 688 -10.59 9.89 -50.91
C LEU A 688 -11.67 10.24 -49.87
N ALA A 689 -12.95 10.26 -50.24
CA ALA A 689 -14.04 10.53 -49.31
C ALA A 689 -14.09 9.49 -48.16
N ARG A 690 -13.89 8.20 -48.46
CA ARG A 690 -13.80 7.14 -47.44
C ARG A 690 -12.63 7.37 -46.48
N ARG A 691 -11.45 7.76 -46.99
CA ARG A 691 -10.29 8.13 -46.17
C ARG A 691 -10.61 9.32 -45.26
N MET A 692 -11.19 10.39 -45.79
CA MET A 692 -11.54 11.60 -44.99
C MET A 692 -12.45 11.26 -43.80
N VAL A 693 -13.43 10.38 -44.00
CA VAL A 693 -14.34 9.90 -42.93
C VAL A 693 -13.61 9.03 -41.91
N ALA A 694 -12.77 8.10 -42.36
CA ALA A 694 -11.97 7.27 -41.47
C ALA A 694 -10.98 8.10 -40.64
N GLU A 695 -10.33 9.09 -41.25
CA GLU A 695 -9.43 10.04 -40.59
C GLU A 695 -10.15 10.87 -39.52
N LYS A 696 -11.37 11.36 -39.80
CA LYS A 696 -12.20 12.08 -38.82
C LYS A 696 -12.59 11.18 -37.64
N LYS A 697 -12.92 9.91 -37.91
CA LYS A 697 -13.24 8.95 -36.85
C LYS A 697 -12.01 8.61 -35.98
N TRP A 698 -10.83 8.49 -36.58
CA TRP A 698 -9.56 8.34 -35.86
C TRP A 698 -9.27 9.52 -34.92
N ILE A 699 -9.51 10.76 -35.37
CA ILE A 699 -9.32 11.96 -34.55
C ILE A 699 -10.23 11.90 -33.32
N GLN A 700 -11.53 11.62 -33.50
CA GLN A 700 -12.49 11.48 -32.40
C GLN A 700 -12.08 10.41 -31.38
N GLU A 701 -11.73 9.21 -31.83
CA GLU A 701 -11.36 8.10 -30.94
C GLU A 701 -10.07 8.39 -30.15
N VAL A 702 -9.13 9.14 -30.74
CA VAL A 702 -7.89 9.56 -30.09
C VAL A 702 -8.13 10.71 -29.10
N ILE A 703 -9.02 11.66 -29.38
CA ILE A 703 -9.44 12.72 -28.44
C ILE A 703 -10.05 12.07 -27.18
N LEU A 704 -11.04 11.20 -27.35
CA LEU A 704 -11.69 10.48 -26.24
C LEU A 704 -10.72 9.61 -25.43
N GLU A 705 -9.68 9.07 -26.06
CA GLU A 705 -8.63 8.32 -25.35
C GLU A 705 -7.73 9.24 -24.51
N ARG A 706 -7.41 10.44 -25.01
CA ARG A 706 -6.60 11.42 -24.28
C ARG A 706 -7.36 11.98 -23.06
N GLU A 707 -8.64 12.25 -23.22
CA GLU A 707 -9.55 12.60 -22.11
C GLU A 707 -9.55 11.51 -21.02
N ARG A 708 -9.75 10.24 -21.41
CA ARG A 708 -9.70 9.09 -20.48
C ARG A 708 -8.36 8.99 -19.75
N LEU A 709 -7.23 9.16 -20.47
CA LEU A 709 -5.90 9.13 -19.87
C LEU A 709 -5.70 10.27 -18.86
N LEU A 710 -6.13 11.49 -19.19
CA LEU A 710 -5.97 12.66 -18.34
C LEU A 710 -6.85 12.56 -17.08
N VAL A 711 -8.12 12.16 -17.21
CA VAL A 711 -9.01 11.88 -16.06
C VAL A 711 -8.45 10.75 -15.18
N GLY A 712 -7.88 9.71 -15.78
CA GLY A 712 -7.22 8.63 -15.04
C GLY A 712 -5.94 9.06 -14.31
N MET A 713 -5.27 10.13 -14.75
CA MET A 713 -4.13 10.73 -14.03
C MET A 713 -4.60 11.63 -12.89
N GLU A 714 -5.62 12.45 -13.12
CA GLU A 714 -6.27 13.29 -12.11
C GLU A 714 -6.80 12.48 -10.93
N LEU A 715 -7.51 11.37 -11.21
CA LEU A 715 -7.98 10.45 -10.17
C LEU A 715 -6.82 9.89 -9.33
N ARG A 716 -5.74 9.41 -9.95
CA ARG A 716 -4.56 8.92 -9.21
C ARG A 716 -3.92 10.01 -8.34
N GLU A 717 -3.73 11.22 -8.86
CA GLU A 717 -3.14 12.33 -8.08
C GLU A 717 -4.07 12.82 -6.95
N THR A 718 -5.39 12.61 -7.06
CA THR A 718 -6.32 12.86 -5.95
C THR A 718 -6.39 11.71 -4.93
N GLU A 719 -6.22 10.46 -5.36
CA GLU A 719 -6.36 9.24 -4.53
C GLU A 719 -5.05 8.79 -3.86
N ASP A 720 -3.92 8.75 -4.58
CA ASP A 720 -2.63 8.22 -4.08
C ASP A 720 -2.11 9.05 -2.87
N ASP A 721 -2.39 10.36 -2.85
CA ASP A 721 -2.07 11.26 -1.74
C ASP A 721 -3.12 11.22 -0.60
N ALA A 722 -4.33 10.72 -0.85
CA ALA A 722 -5.38 10.64 0.17
C ALA A 722 -5.07 9.56 1.22
N ASP A 723 -4.30 8.53 0.88
CA ASP A 723 -3.77 7.58 1.84
C ASP A 723 -2.73 8.23 2.80
N SER A 724 -2.07 9.32 2.38
CA SER A 724 -1.17 10.09 3.24
C SER A 724 -1.89 10.90 4.33
N LEU A 725 -3.22 11.08 4.24
CA LEU A 725 -4.02 11.72 5.30
C LEU A 725 -4.32 10.80 6.49
N PHE A 726 -4.27 9.48 6.28
CA PHE A 726 -4.49 8.47 7.32
C PHE A 726 -3.24 7.68 7.70
N ALA A 727 -2.14 7.88 6.97
CA ALA A 727 -0.81 7.47 7.39
C ALA A 727 -0.44 8.23 8.68
N ALA A 728 -0.56 7.56 9.82
CA ALA A 728 -0.06 8.09 11.08
C ALA A 728 1.43 8.41 10.94
N GLU A 729 1.81 9.65 11.22
CA GLU A 729 3.20 10.11 11.24
C GLU A 729 3.98 9.32 12.29
N THR A 730 4.59 8.21 11.86
CA THR A 730 5.63 7.53 12.62
C THR A 730 6.83 8.47 12.64
N ASN A 731 6.90 9.29 13.69
CA ASN A 731 8.00 10.19 13.98
C ASN A 731 9.29 9.41 14.26
N GLU A 732 9.92 8.89 13.20
CA GLU A 732 11.32 8.44 13.17
C GLU A 732 12.25 9.64 12.93
N ASN A 733 12.15 10.66 13.79
CA ASN A 733 13.12 11.75 13.88
C ASN A 733 13.88 11.61 15.21
N ASN A 734 15.09 11.06 15.12
CA ASN A 734 15.99 10.88 16.24
C ASN A 734 17.45 11.02 15.73
N GLU A 735 17.91 12.26 15.62
CA GLU A 735 19.32 12.66 15.50
C GLU A 735 19.81 13.32 16.80
#